data_AF-A0A6P2BGR3-F1
#
_entry.id   AF-A0A6P2BGR3-F1
#
_cell.length_a   1.000
_cell.length_b   1.000
_cell.length_c   1.000
_cell.angle_alpha   90.00
_cell.angle_beta   90.00
_cell.angle_gamma   90.00
#
_symmetry.space_group_name_H-M   'P 1'
#
loop_
_entity.id
_entity.type
_entity.pdbx_description
1 polymer ?
#
loop_
_entity_poly.entity_id
_entity_poly.type
_entity_poly.pdbx_seq_one_letter_code
_entity_poly.pdbx_strand_id
1 'polypeptide(L)'
;MHGRCFRELIRYLKLTSLAACALASAGTVLAASPLPGEWQGQLRCGDENGTFTLRIDNPVSTHFQGELRFELSGRRSIEGAYRIQGRLESASEGSTAPARADRRAQRAQATGVGVATQDATHPSAFVITPLEWIRRPTDFDALTLEGSVGESGLRMEGQIRGCSGIRSQGSFSAMRADAEARLAERLQMPPSPLVFGAMDGTWSGTLDCSERNENLPVRMAINDSGSQLLAMLTIARPVRDRATRELVLEDEEVILSGGRSSSARATFTQLGASRTRFLMSDVEARLEGDHLELELDIRRTRCANTARLVRAGPLPQPEIAQPGLLRGVLAGYNVGRGSSLLNHHLSLEFHQYGGRVFGVLDAARPVNRPPVRQSRQRAILQPLPGTENLLFAITDLQGEEANVLRTDGLLLLEATDDSSNGVAAQLLQRGRPTTTFFLEPQPAATVVALRQGEAPPLGATMTGLSSGRIIDQISLDDQCRVVHEWAMPAMDAPQQGHSMQHNLDAVGSLFLDGAFSTTFGQPYAHMDKDTLDSVGRLLDLCDRRLGSRDLAGLQLRRYFMAQGGRRDAMLAHLMNLRDGERWATQTLEEIPNLGVGPGAAARLTAIDNELATRGSEIAQPTRDNLRTAIARQRAEVEAHIREQTSRRVLAEAEDMPTWPNEPRTVQRLGQLLASAQNSNLDSAQREELSRQARAKAEAITQPMVTAWRQQFREAGRDLEGLARLRSLEDAISQFDGSVPPALRHDDADTLLALIRRTRSELVDAPAVRQAFLAELDDMRHSGFPRNDLQRHAARYFKAEEFARVSAHGDFARDLEHRMQALELAAVAVSDRSASSLPGEPSAEDMLAAVMYPLNEFNHYFRGSAERCQQGLPANNPLMMINCINVMVVGEVQVRISDFVKLACVRAPGAPGYVCDYGMVIDSNQPLVQVFMRDLLGSSNLQANTSRFLETEAGWELIRSQ
;
A
#
# COMPACT_ATOMS: atom_id res chain seq x y z
N MET A 1 -24.34 -82.27 68.41
CA MET A 1 -23.85 -82.13 69.79
C MET A 1 -23.23 -80.75 69.95
N HIS A 2 -23.76 -79.94 70.89
CA HIS A 2 -23.11 -78.84 71.65
C HIS A 2 -22.27 -77.84 70.83
N GLY A 3 -22.62 -76.57 70.66
CA GLY A 3 -22.87 -75.58 71.72
C GLY A 3 -21.82 -74.46 71.60
N ARG A 4 -22.27 -73.19 71.57
CA ARG A 4 -21.50 -71.92 71.51
C ARG A 4 -20.94 -71.51 70.14
N CYS A 5 -21.71 -70.69 69.43
CA CYS A 5 -21.21 -69.59 68.58
C CYS A 5 -22.31 -68.52 68.48
N PHE A 6 -22.43 -67.68 69.51
CA PHE A 6 -23.41 -66.58 69.58
C PHE A 6 -22.75 -65.36 70.23
N ARG A 7 -21.80 -64.73 69.51
CA ARG A 7 -21.22 -63.40 69.81
C ARG A 7 -20.34 -62.88 68.65
N GLU A 8 -20.85 -62.84 67.43
CA GLU A 8 -20.22 -62.15 66.26
C GLU A 8 -21.31 -61.73 65.23
N LEU A 9 -22.53 -61.39 65.68
CA LEU A 9 -23.64 -60.98 64.78
C LEU A 9 -24.25 -59.60 65.09
N ILE A 10 -23.55 -58.77 65.88
CA ILE A 10 -23.96 -57.38 66.15
C ILE A 10 -22.74 -56.46 66.00
N ARG A 11 -22.19 -56.40 64.77
CA ARG A 11 -21.27 -55.34 64.33
C ARG A 11 -21.34 -55.02 62.83
N TYR A 12 -22.15 -55.72 62.03
CA TYR A 12 -22.35 -55.48 60.59
C TYR A 12 -23.74 -54.91 60.24
N LEU A 13 -24.30 -54.06 61.11
CA LEU A 13 -25.59 -53.40 60.90
C LEU A 13 -25.50 -51.91 61.27
N LYS A 14 -24.52 -51.21 60.68
CA LYS A 14 -24.40 -49.75 60.62
C LYS A 14 -23.58 -49.34 59.40
N LEU A 15 -24.07 -49.61 58.18
CA LEU A 15 -23.50 -49.03 56.94
C LEU A 15 -24.42 -49.12 55.71
N THR A 16 -25.75 -49.16 55.90
CA THR A 16 -26.73 -49.24 54.79
C THR A 16 -27.99 -48.39 55.05
N SER A 17 -27.81 -47.11 55.43
CA SER A 17 -28.95 -46.17 55.55
C SER A 17 -28.56 -44.68 55.45
N LEU A 18 -27.58 -44.34 54.60
CA LEU A 18 -27.25 -42.95 54.22
C LEU A 18 -26.88 -42.88 52.73
N ALA A 19 -27.80 -43.28 51.86
CA ALA A 19 -27.69 -43.09 50.41
C ALA A 19 -29.07 -43.17 49.73
N ALA A 20 -30.05 -42.43 50.23
CA ALA A 20 -31.37 -42.32 49.60
C ALA A 20 -32.13 -41.07 50.11
N CYS A 21 -31.57 -39.88 49.93
CA CYS A 21 -32.28 -38.57 49.96
C CYS A 21 -31.36 -37.44 49.47
N ALA A 22 -30.80 -37.59 48.26
CA ALA A 22 -30.00 -36.55 47.62
C ALA A 22 -30.21 -36.51 46.09
N LEU A 23 -31.43 -36.79 45.62
CA LEU A 23 -31.79 -36.69 44.20
C LEU A 23 -33.14 -35.99 44.07
N ALA A 24 -33.08 -34.66 43.98
CA ALA A 24 -34.00 -33.75 43.27
C ALA A 24 -33.79 -32.30 43.73
N SER A 25 -32.54 -31.86 43.92
CA SER A 25 -32.22 -30.46 43.68
C SER A 25 -31.76 -30.38 42.23
N ALA A 26 -32.71 -30.15 41.32
CA ALA A 26 -32.39 -29.51 40.05
C ALA A 26 -31.82 -28.14 40.44
N GLY A 27 -30.50 -28.10 40.64
CA GLY A 27 -29.79 -26.85 40.76
C GLY A 27 -29.99 -26.15 39.42
N THR A 28 -30.92 -25.22 39.36
CA THR A 28 -30.82 -24.11 38.43
C THR A 28 -29.46 -23.50 38.69
N VAL A 29 -28.46 -23.89 37.91
CA VAL A 29 -27.22 -23.15 37.77
C VAL A 29 -27.71 -21.77 37.34
N LEU A 30 -27.77 -20.83 38.28
CA LEU A 30 -27.93 -19.43 37.95
C LEU A 30 -26.77 -19.15 37.00
N ALA A 31 -27.07 -19.06 35.71
CA ALA A 31 -26.10 -18.69 34.70
C ALA A 31 -25.47 -17.40 35.21
N ALA A 32 -24.20 -17.49 35.61
CA ALA A 32 -23.45 -16.32 36.02
C ALA A 32 -23.61 -15.28 34.91
N SER A 33 -23.89 -14.02 35.27
CA SER A 33 -23.92 -12.94 34.29
C SER A 33 -22.67 -13.06 33.41
N PRO A 34 -22.77 -12.96 32.07
CA PRO A 34 -21.62 -13.20 31.18
C PRO A 34 -20.53 -12.11 31.27
N LEU A 35 -20.79 -11.04 32.02
CA LEU A 35 -19.99 -9.83 32.07
C LEU A 35 -18.77 -9.83 33.03
N PRO A 36 -18.75 -10.48 34.21
CA PRO A 36 -17.60 -10.44 35.12
C PRO A 36 -16.36 -11.13 34.56
N GLY A 37 -15.20 -10.61 34.93
CA GLY A 37 -13.90 -11.08 34.46
C GLY A 37 -13.03 -9.95 33.89
N GLU A 38 -11.90 -10.33 33.32
CA GLU A 38 -11.00 -9.41 32.63
C GLU A 38 -11.28 -9.43 31.13
N TRP A 39 -11.30 -8.24 30.54
CA TRP A 39 -11.55 -8.01 29.14
C TRP A 39 -10.43 -7.17 28.55
N GLN A 40 -10.02 -7.48 27.33
CA GLN A 40 -8.99 -6.77 26.60
C GLN A 40 -9.52 -6.44 25.21
N GLY A 41 -9.35 -5.19 24.79
CA GLY A 41 -10.00 -4.70 23.60
C GLY A 41 -9.32 -3.53 22.94
N GLN A 42 -9.95 -3.10 21.86
CA GLN A 42 -9.61 -1.87 21.17
C GLN A 42 -10.75 -0.86 21.34
N LEU A 43 -10.37 0.40 21.43
CA LEU A 43 -11.29 1.51 21.50
C LEU A 43 -10.88 2.56 20.47
N ARG A 44 -11.88 3.23 19.89
CA ARG A 44 -11.69 4.28 18.89
C ARG A 44 -12.44 5.53 19.33
N CYS A 45 -11.70 6.62 19.51
CA CYS A 45 -12.23 7.94 19.84
C CYS A 45 -11.88 8.91 18.70
N GLY A 46 -12.80 9.07 17.73
CA GLY A 46 -12.54 9.88 16.53
C GLY A 46 -11.43 9.29 15.65
N ASP A 47 -10.33 10.03 15.52
CA ASP A 47 -9.11 9.62 14.80
C ASP A 47 -8.10 8.87 15.68
N GLU A 48 -8.31 8.87 16.99
CA GLU A 48 -7.46 8.16 17.95
C GLU A 48 -7.92 6.71 18.07
N ASN A 49 -6.97 5.78 18.00
CA ASN A 49 -7.21 4.36 18.20
C ASN A 49 -6.33 3.88 19.35
N GLY A 50 -6.85 3.00 20.19
CA GLY A 50 -6.14 2.53 21.35
C GLY A 50 -6.54 1.14 21.80
N THR A 51 -5.83 0.65 22.80
CA THR A 51 -6.14 -0.59 23.50
C THR A 51 -6.68 -0.27 24.89
N PHE A 52 -7.43 -1.21 25.46
CA PHE A 52 -7.86 -1.11 26.85
C PHE A 52 -7.99 -2.47 27.51
N THR A 53 -7.85 -2.45 28.83
CA THR A 53 -8.16 -3.57 29.71
C THR A 53 -9.28 -3.14 30.65
N LEU A 54 -10.31 -3.97 30.77
CA LEU A 54 -11.47 -3.75 31.62
C LEU A 54 -11.61 -4.97 32.55
N ARG A 55 -11.37 -4.77 33.85
CA ARG A 55 -11.57 -5.78 34.88
C ARG A 55 -12.86 -5.49 35.61
N ILE A 56 -13.79 -6.44 35.60
CA ILE A 56 -15.10 -6.35 36.28
C ILE A 56 -15.11 -7.35 37.43
N ASP A 57 -15.26 -6.84 38.65
CA ASP A 57 -15.32 -7.62 39.88
C ASP A 57 -16.76 -8.14 40.13
N ASN A 58 -16.89 -9.13 41.03
CA ASN A 58 -18.12 -9.92 41.24
C ASN A 58 -19.40 -9.05 41.35
N PRO A 59 -20.42 -9.26 40.50
CA PRO A 59 -21.61 -8.43 40.45
C PRO A 59 -22.54 -8.74 41.61
N VAL A 60 -23.13 -7.71 42.23
CA VAL A 60 -24.26 -7.87 43.16
C VAL A 60 -25.53 -7.57 42.36
N SER A 61 -26.20 -8.63 41.90
CA SER A 61 -27.49 -8.67 41.17
C SER A 61 -27.58 -7.92 39.83
N THR A 62 -27.42 -6.59 39.79
CA THR A 62 -27.57 -5.75 38.59
C THR A 62 -26.49 -4.68 38.46
N HIS A 63 -25.69 -4.48 39.51
CA HIS A 63 -24.61 -3.50 39.56
C HIS A 63 -23.27 -4.21 39.75
N PHE A 64 -22.23 -3.63 39.16
CA PHE A 64 -20.86 -4.13 39.24
C PHE A 64 -19.87 -2.98 39.36
N GLN A 65 -18.68 -3.31 39.85
CA GLN A 65 -17.55 -2.38 39.94
C GLN A 65 -16.33 -3.00 39.28
N GLY A 66 -15.32 -2.19 39.03
CA GLY A 66 -14.11 -2.66 38.40
C GLY A 66 -13.10 -1.56 38.11
N GLU A 67 -12.25 -1.84 37.13
CA GLU A 67 -11.17 -0.96 36.70
C GLU A 67 -11.05 -0.97 35.18
N LEU A 68 -10.92 0.21 34.58
CA LEU A 68 -10.64 0.39 33.17
C LEU A 68 -9.27 1.06 33.02
N ARG A 69 -8.38 0.44 32.24
CA ARG A 69 -7.08 0.97 31.82
C ARG A 69 -7.07 1.11 30.31
N PHE A 70 -6.55 2.20 29.77
CA PHE A 70 -6.51 2.43 28.34
C PHE A 70 -5.23 3.15 27.90
N GLU A 71 -4.84 2.90 26.66
CA GLU A 71 -3.75 3.56 25.96
C GLU A 71 -4.23 3.94 24.55
N LEU A 72 -4.25 5.23 24.23
CA LEU A 72 -4.65 5.76 22.94
C LEU A 72 -3.44 6.26 22.16
N SER A 73 -3.34 5.82 20.90
CA SER A 73 -2.35 6.28 19.93
C SER A 73 -3.00 7.23 18.93
N GLY A 74 -2.46 8.45 18.83
CA GLY A 74 -2.95 9.51 17.95
C GLY A 74 -1.92 10.61 17.76
N ARG A 75 -2.32 11.88 17.81
CA ARG A 75 -1.37 13.01 17.78
C ARG A 75 -0.47 13.06 19.02
N ARG A 76 -0.92 12.44 20.12
CA ARG A 76 -0.18 12.21 21.36
C ARG A 76 -0.54 10.81 21.87
N SER A 77 0.40 10.15 22.57
CA SER A 77 0.04 8.95 23.34
C SER A 77 -0.66 9.38 24.62
N ILE A 78 -1.84 8.83 24.89
CA ILE A 78 -2.65 9.14 26.08
C ILE A 78 -2.88 7.84 26.84
N GLU A 79 -2.37 7.77 28.07
CA GLU A 79 -2.57 6.65 28.97
C GLU A 79 -3.40 7.07 30.19
N GLY A 80 -4.38 6.25 30.55
CA GLY A 80 -5.22 6.50 31.72
C GLY A 80 -5.76 5.24 32.38
N ALA A 81 -6.13 5.39 33.65
CA ALA A 81 -6.76 4.32 34.42
C ALA A 81 -7.75 4.91 35.45
N TYR A 82 -8.93 4.31 35.58
CA TYR A 82 -9.93 4.72 36.58
C TYR A 82 -10.79 3.55 37.06
N ARG A 83 -11.32 3.68 38.29
CA ARG A 83 -12.35 2.79 38.82
C ARG A 83 -13.66 3.06 38.11
N ILE A 84 -14.46 2.01 37.93
CA ILE A 84 -15.75 2.09 37.25
C ILE A 84 -16.87 1.57 38.15
N GLN A 85 -18.08 2.00 37.83
CA GLN A 85 -19.32 1.37 38.25
C GLN A 85 -20.17 1.13 37.02
N GLY A 86 -20.80 -0.03 36.94
CA GLY A 86 -21.71 -0.32 35.85
C GLY A 86 -23.01 -0.98 36.30
N ARG A 87 -23.97 -0.99 35.38
CA ARG A 87 -25.30 -1.55 35.55
C ARG A 87 -25.66 -2.40 34.33
N LEU A 88 -26.27 -3.55 34.57
CA LEU A 88 -26.90 -4.37 33.53
C LEU A 88 -28.30 -3.81 33.21
N GLU A 89 -28.62 -3.65 31.94
CA GLU A 89 -29.95 -3.19 31.52
C GLU A 89 -30.87 -4.39 31.25
N SER A 90 -32.07 -4.36 31.83
CA SER A 90 -33.10 -5.36 31.54
C SER A 90 -33.65 -5.13 30.13
N ALA A 91 -33.78 -6.21 29.35
CA ALA A 91 -34.18 -6.20 27.94
C ALA A 91 -35.53 -5.49 27.62
N SER A 92 -36.31 -5.09 28.64
CA SER A 92 -37.62 -4.44 28.50
C SER A 92 -37.63 -2.92 28.50
N GLU A 93 -36.52 -2.24 28.83
CA GLU A 93 -36.49 -0.77 28.98
C GLU A 93 -35.27 -0.17 28.29
N GLY A 94 -35.38 0.14 26.98
CA GLY A 94 -34.39 0.99 26.31
C GLY A 94 -33.96 0.55 24.91
N SER A 95 -34.89 0.38 23.96
CA SER A 95 -34.52 0.26 22.54
C SER A 95 -34.20 1.63 21.95
N THR A 96 -32.94 2.07 22.11
CA THR A 96 -32.26 3.05 21.23
C THR A 96 -30.87 2.57 20.81
N ALA A 97 -30.70 1.27 20.59
CA ALA A 97 -29.58 0.72 19.83
C ALA A 97 -29.77 0.99 18.33
N PRO A 98 -28.71 1.11 17.50
CA PRO A 98 -28.83 1.55 16.11
C PRO A 98 -29.63 0.55 15.26
N ALA A 99 -30.84 0.96 14.89
CA ALA A 99 -31.80 0.22 14.11
C ALA A 99 -31.28 -0.13 12.69
N ARG A 100 -30.86 -1.38 12.49
CA ARG A 100 -30.78 -1.99 11.15
C ARG A 100 -31.37 -3.40 11.05
N ALA A 101 -31.70 -4.07 12.16
CA ALA A 101 -32.24 -5.44 12.15
C ALA A 101 -33.79 -5.53 12.19
N ASP A 102 -34.50 -4.51 12.67
CA ASP A 102 -35.89 -4.71 13.16
C ASP A 102 -37.03 -4.59 12.13
N ARG A 103 -36.77 -4.20 10.87
CA ARG A 103 -37.87 -4.05 9.88
C ARG A 103 -38.42 -5.36 9.32
N ARG A 104 -37.75 -6.50 9.53
CA ARG A 104 -38.24 -7.82 9.08
C ARG A 104 -39.09 -8.54 10.13
N ALA A 105 -38.82 -8.36 11.43
CA ALA A 105 -39.59 -8.97 12.51
C ALA A 105 -41.00 -8.38 12.63
N GLN A 106 -41.14 -7.06 12.46
CA GLN A 106 -42.44 -6.38 12.53
C GLN A 106 -43.40 -6.74 11.38
N ARG A 107 -42.92 -7.34 10.28
CA ARG A 107 -43.79 -7.81 9.18
C ARG A 107 -44.26 -9.26 9.34
N ALA A 108 -43.65 -10.03 10.23
CA ALA A 108 -44.08 -11.39 10.57
C ALA A 108 -45.17 -11.43 11.66
N GLN A 109 -45.26 -10.40 12.50
CA GLN A 109 -46.30 -10.29 13.53
C GLN A 109 -47.69 -9.90 12.99
N ALA A 110 -47.82 -9.60 11.70
CA ALA A 110 -49.09 -9.27 11.05
C ALA A 110 -49.90 -10.50 10.58
N THR A 111 -49.34 -11.71 10.68
CA THR A 111 -50.04 -12.98 10.40
C THR A 111 -49.99 -13.82 11.65
N GLY A 112 -51.12 -13.88 12.37
CA GLY A 112 -51.23 -14.49 13.69
C GLY A 112 -50.82 -15.96 13.76
N VAL A 113 -50.58 -16.39 14.99
CA VAL A 113 -50.03 -17.67 15.46
C VAL A 113 -48.50 -17.70 15.56
N GLY A 114 -48.00 -17.16 16.67
CA GLY A 114 -46.68 -17.47 17.21
C GLY A 114 -46.83 -17.71 18.70
N VAL A 115 -46.63 -18.95 19.14
CA VAL A 115 -46.53 -19.30 20.56
C VAL A 115 -45.20 -18.76 21.05
N ALA A 116 -45.23 -17.74 21.90
CA ALA A 116 -44.05 -17.21 22.57
C ALA A 116 -43.65 -18.17 23.70
N THR A 117 -42.64 -19.01 23.47
CA THR A 117 -41.86 -19.58 24.56
C THR A 117 -40.98 -18.46 25.12
N GLN A 118 -41.21 -18.10 26.39
CA GLN A 118 -40.35 -17.18 27.13
C GLN A 118 -38.98 -17.83 27.34
N ASP A 119 -38.05 -17.59 26.42
CA ASP A 119 -36.63 -17.82 26.68
C ASP A 119 -36.14 -16.74 27.65
N ALA A 120 -35.42 -17.18 28.69
CA ALA A 120 -34.75 -16.31 29.64
C ALA A 120 -33.70 -15.47 28.90
N THR A 121 -34.07 -14.26 28.49
CA THR A 121 -33.18 -13.29 27.88
C THR A 121 -32.14 -12.86 28.91
N HIS A 122 -30.91 -13.37 28.77
CA HIS A 122 -29.78 -12.84 29.53
C HIS A 122 -29.67 -11.34 29.22
N PRO A 123 -29.54 -10.45 30.23
CA PRO A 123 -29.30 -9.03 29.99
C PRO A 123 -27.96 -8.89 29.28
N SER A 124 -28.01 -8.65 27.97
CA SER A 124 -26.84 -8.51 27.12
C SER A 124 -26.31 -7.09 27.15
N ALA A 125 -27.13 -6.07 27.47
CA ALA A 125 -26.74 -4.67 27.49
C ALA A 125 -26.21 -4.18 28.86
N PHE A 126 -25.23 -3.29 28.83
CA PHE A 126 -24.64 -2.67 30.00
C PHE A 126 -24.23 -1.22 29.77
N VAL A 127 -24.17 -0.47 30.87
CA VAL A 127 -23.57 0.87 30.93
C VAL A 127 -22.50 0.88 32.01
N ILE A 128 -21.29 1.34 31.67
CA ILE A 128 -20.14 1.50 32.56
C ILE A 128 -19.80 2.98 32.65
N THR A 129 -19.96 3.54 33.83
CA THR A 129 -19.61 4.93 34.16
C THR A 129 -18.32 5.01 34.96
N PRO A 130 -17.47 6.03 34.71
CA PRO A 130 -16.28 6.28 35.50
C PRO A 130 -16.62 6.73 36.93
N LEU A 131 -15.83 6.30 37.92
CA LEU A 131 -15.93 6.74 39.33
C LEU A 131 -14.75 7.63 39.74
N GLU A 132 -13.55 7.06 39.83
CA GLU A 132 -12.38 7.72 40.42
C GLU A 132 -11.13 7.43 39.59
N TRP A 133 -10.36 8.45 39.26
CA TRP A 133 -9.10 8.30 38.54
C TRP A 133 -8.02 7.63 39.39
N ILE A 134 -7.40 6.58 38.83
CA ILE A 134 -6.17 5.98 39.34
C ILE A 134 -4.96 6.69 38.72
N ARG A 135 -5.04 6.94 37.40
CA ARG A 135 -4.07 7.72 36.62
C ARG A 135 -4.83 8.57 35.61
N ARG A 136 -4.86 9.89 35.83
CA ARG A 136 -5.56 10.85 34.96
C ARG A 136 -4.62 11.44 33.91
N PRO A 137 -4.93 11.32 32.60
CA PRO A 137 -4.23 12.06 31.57
C PRO A 137 -4.60 13.54 31.58
N THR A 138 -3.66 14.42 31.22
CA THR A 138 -3.91 15.87 31.10
C THR A 138 -4.93 16.13 29.99
N ASP A 139 -5.90 17.01 30.25
CA ASP A 139 -6.94 17.45 29.30
C ASP A 139 -7.82 16.33 28.70
N PHE A 140 -7.99 15.22 29.42
CA PHE A 140 -8.80 14.08 28.99
C PHE A 140 -9.93 13.76 29.99
N ASP A 141 -11.13 13.56 29.46
CA ASP A 141 -12.32 13.19 30.23
C ASP A 141 -12.46 11.66 30.33
N ALA A 142 -13.02 11.18 31.44
CA ALA A 142 -13.16 9.75 31.65
C ALA A 142 -14.23 9.17 30.71
N LEU A 143 -13.95 7.99 30.15
CA LEU A 143 -14.80 7.37 29.14
C LEU A 143 -15.96 6.60 29.79
N THR A 144 -17.17 6.78 29.26
CA THR A 144 -18.33 5.94 29.60
C THR A 144 -18.52 4.92 28.49
N LEU A 145 -18.60 3.64 28.82
CA LEU A 145 -18.83 2.56 27.86
C LEU A 145 -20.29 2.11 27.92
N GLU A 146 -20.98 2.15 26.79
CA GLU A 146 -22.34 1.63 26.63
C GLU A 146 -22.30 0.54 25.58
N GLY A 147 -22.66 -0.69 25.92
CA GLY A 147 -22.50 -1.78 24.99
C GLY A 147 -23.29 -3.01 25.36
N SER A 148 -23.01 -4.09 24.64
CA SER A 148 -23.57 -5.39 24.93
C SER A 148 -22.54 -6.50 24.84
N VAL A 149 -22.70 -7.52 25.68
CA VAL A 149 -22.01 -8.80 25.58
C VAL A 149 -22.74 -9.67 24.57
N GLY A 150 -22.02 -10.26 23.62
CA GLY A 150 -22.59 -11.22 22.68
C GLY A 150 -23.08 -12.49 23.38
N GLU A 151 -23.95 -13.27 22.74
CA GLU A 151 -24.52 -14.50 23.34
C GLU A 151 -23.46 -15.54 23.69
N SER A 152 -22.29 -15.49 23.04
CA SER A 152 -21.14 -16.32 23.42
C SER A 152 -20.57 -16.00 24.79
N GLY A 153 -20.81 -14.79 25.31
CA GLY A 153 -20.16 -14.29 26.52
C GLY A 153 -18.66 -14.00 26.33
N LEU A 154 -18.09 -14.17 25.12
CA LEU A 154 -16.64 -14.06 24.88
C LEU A 154 -16.23 -12.68 24.37
N ARG A 155 -17.19 -11.94 23.81
CA ARG A 155 -16.98 -10.63 23.19
C ARG A 155 -18.01 -9.63 23.69
N MET A 156 -17.58 -8.39 23.84
CA MET A 156 -18.47 -7.25 23.99
C MET A 156 -18.12 -6.16 22.98
N GLU A 157 -19.12 -5.39 22.59
CA GLU A 157 -18.96 -4.23 21.72
C GLU A 157 -19.94 -3.13 22.08
N GLY A 158 -19.61 -1.91 21.73
CA GLY A 158 -20.46 -0.78 22.09
C GLY A 158 -19.92 0.57 21.67
N GLN A 159 -20.55 1.60 22.20
CA GLN A 159 -20.21 3.00 22.00
C GLN A 159 -19.48 3.55 23.23
N ILE A 160 -18.70 4.59 22.99
CA ILE A 160 -17.96 5.34 24.00
C ILE A 160 -18.50 6.75 24.03
N ARG A 161 -18.86 7.23 25.22
CA ARG A 161 -19.16 8.64 25.49
C ARG A 161 -17.99 9.28 26.23
N GLY A 162 -17.72 10.55 25.95
CA GLY A 162 -16.62 11.31 26.58
C GLY A 162 -15.36 11.44 25.74
N CYS A 163 -15.35 11.00 24.47
CA CYS A 163 -14.25 11.35 23.55
C CYS A 163 -14.28 12.88 23.30
N SER A 164 -13.18 13.58 23.61
CA SER A 164 -13.08 15.05 23.50
C SER A 164 -13.12 15.51 22.03
N GLY A 165 -14.29 15.92 21.57
CA GLY A 165 -14.54 16.45 20.22
C GLY A 165 -16.04 16.46 19.91
N ILE A 166 -16.60 17.64 19.61
CA ILE A 166 -18.05 17.99 19.72
C ILE A 166 -19.03 17.09 18.91
N ARG A 167 -18.62 16.05 18.15
CA ARG A 167 -19.55 15.21 17.37
C ARG A 167 -19.21 13.72 17.19
N SER A 168 -18.12 13.18 17.74
CA SER A 168 -17.76 11.77 17.49
C SER A 168 -18.16 10.87 18.65
N GLN A 169 -19.22 10.08 18.46
CA GLN A 169 -19.40 8.84 19.23
C GLN A 169 -18.18 7.94 18.95
N GLY A 170 -17.50 7.48 20.01
CA GLY A 170 -16.45 6.49 19.89
C GLY A 170 -17.03 5.07 19.88
N SER A 171 -16.24 4.08 19.48
CA SER A 171 -16.66 2.68 19.51
C SER A 171 -15.61 1.81 20.17
N PHE A 172 -16.03 0.78 20.89
CA PHE A 172 -15.11 -0.22 21.45
C PHE A 172 -15.53 -1.63 21.08
N SER A 173 -14.56 -2.53 21.07
CA SER A 173 -14.76 -3.98 21.01
C SER A 173 -13.71 -4.64 21.88
N ALA A 174 -14.14 -5.56 22.74
CA ALA A 174 -13.26 -6.28 23.64
C ALA A 174 -13.60 -7.76 23.69
N MET A 175 -12.59 -8.54 24.05
CA MET A 175 -12.65 -9.97 24.23
C MET A 175 -12.30 -10.30 25.67
N ARG A 176 -12.86 -11.38 26.20
CA ARG A 176 -12.41 -11.86 27.49
C ARG A 176 -10.96 -12.32 27.44
N ALA A 177 -10.22 -12.06 28.52
CA ALA A 177 -8.84 -12.53 28.66
C ALA A 177 -8.74 -14.08 28.66
N ASP A 178 -9.78 -14.77 29.13
CA ASP A 178 -9.90 -16.24 29.14
C ASP A 178 -10.78 -16.79 27.98
N ALA A 179 -10.96 -16.02 26.90
CA ALA A 179 -11.90 -16.38 25.83
C ALA A 179 -11.58 -17.71 25.14
N GLU A 180 -10.31 -18.01 24.90
CA GLU A 180 -9.88 -19.25 24.24
C GLU A 180 -10.18 -20.49 25.08
N ALA A 181 -9.84 -20.44 26.38
CA ALA A 181 -10.11 -21.53 27.31
C ALA A 181 -11.62 -21.81 27.43
N ARG A 182 -12.44 -20.76 27.51
CA ARG A 182 -13.90 -20.88 27.57
C ARG A 182 -14.51 -21.40 26.27
N LEU A 183 -13.97 -20.98 25.13
CA LEU A 183 -14.39 -21.51 23.83
C LEU A 183 -14.10 -23.01 23.76
N ALA A 184 -12.89 -23.42 24.13
CA ALA A 184 -12.51 -24.83 24.15
C ALA A 184 -13.39 -25.65 25.11
N GLU A 185 -13.66 -25.14 26.30
CA GLU A 185 -14.58 -25.79 27.26
C GLU A 185 -15.97 -25.98 26.66
N ARG A 186 -16.54 -24.94 26.03
CA ARG A 186 -17.88 -24.99 25.40
C ARG A 186 -17.95 -26.00 24.26
N LEU A 187 -16.89 -26.12 23.45
CA LEU A 187 -16.83 -27.09 22.36
C LEU A 187 -16.62 -28.52 22.85
N GLN A 188 -15.97 -28.69 24.01
CA GLN A 188 -15.75 -29.98 24.65
C GLN A 188 -16.94 -30.45 25.49
N MET A 189 -17.88 -29.56 25.85
CA MET A 189 -19.07 -29.96 26.60
C MET A 189 -19.82 -31.04 25.81
N PRO A 190 -20.07 -32.21 26.43
CA PRO A 190 -20.85 -33.25 25.79
C PRO A 190 -22.25 -32.70 25.54
N PRO A 191 -22.88 -33.05 24.40
CA PRO A 191 -24.26 -32.69 24.15
C PRO A 191 -25.13 -33.21 25.30
N SER A 192 -26.13 -32.42 25.70
CA SER A 192 -27.09 -32.85 26.72
C SER A 192 -27.67 -34.21 26.31
N PRO A 193 -27.85 -35.16 27.25
CA PRO A 193 -28.43 -36.45 26.93
C PRO A 193 -29.79 -36.23 26.25
N LEU A 194 -29.96 -36.83 25.08
CA LEU A 194 -31.20 -36.74 24.32
C LEU A 194 -32.34 -37.30 25.18
N VAL A 195 -33.33 -36.46 25.49
CA VAL A 195 -34.56 -36.87 26.17
C VAL A 195 -35.58 -37.19 25.09
N PHE A 196 -35.88 -38.48 24.93
CA PHE A 196 -36.88 -38.93 23.97
C PHE A 196 -38.28 -38.71 24.54
N GLY A 197 -39.14 -38.02 23.80
CA GLY A 197 -40.53 -37.80 24.19
C GLY A 197 -41.46 -38.95 23.80
N ALA A 198 -42.72 -38.86 24.25
CA ALA A 198 -43.70 -39.96 24.16
C ALA A 198 -44.13 -40.31 22.72
N MET A 199 -43.95 -39.39 21.76
CA MET A 199 -44.31 -39.63 20.35
C MET A 199 -43.22 -40.36 19.57
N ASP A 200 -42.03 -40.52 20.15
CA ASP A 200 -40.89 -41.18 19.51
C ASP A 200 -41.22 -42.63 19.11
N GLY A 201 -40.93 -43.01 17.87
CA GLY A 201 -41.13 -44.37 17.36
C GLY A 201 -41.60 -44.44 15.91
N THR A 202 -41.82 -45.67 15.45
CA THR A 202 -42.52 -45.93 14.19
C THR A 202 -43.99 -46.21 14.43
N TRP A 203 -44.80 -45.70 13.52
CA TRP A 203 -46.26 -45.72 13.56
C TRP A 203 -46.77 -46.22 12.22
N SER A 204 -47.74 -47.12 12.20
CA SER A 204 -48.32 -47.66 10.97
C SER A 204 -49.83 -47.73 11.04
N GLY A 205 -50.48 -47.57 9.90
CA GLY A 205 -51.92 -47.58 9.78
C GLY A 205 -52.35 -47.42 8.33
N THR A 206 -53.54 -46.88 8.14
CA THR A 206 -54.13 -46.70 6.81
C THR A 206 -54.85 -45.37 6.72
N LEU A 207 -54.78 -44.74 5.54
CA LEU A 207 -55.57 -43.59 5.16
C LEU A 207 -56.76 -44.08 4.33
N ASP A 208 -57.97 -43.80 4.81
CA ASP A 208 -59.20 -44.17 4.13
C ASP A 208 -59.43 -43.24 2.92
N CYS A 209 -59.50 -43.81 1.72
CA CYS A 209 -59.89 -43.10 0.51
C CYS A 209 -61.23 -43.64 0.00
N SER A 210 -62.29 -43.40 0.77
CA SER A 210 -63.66 -43.87 0.51
C SER A 210 -64.19 -43.50 -0.88
N GLU A 211 -63.86 -42.32 -1.41
CA GLU A 211 -64.21 -41.91 -2.79
C GLU A 211 -63.47 -42.70 -3.90
N ARG A 212 -62.44 -43.48 -3.54
CA ARG A 212 -61.69 -44.38 -4.43
C ARG A 212 -61.86 -45.87 -4.07
N ASN A 213 -62.59 -46.20 -3.00
CA ASN A 213 -62.65 -47.57 -2.43
C ASN A 213 -61.25 -48.17 -2.19
N GLU A 214 -60.30 -47.35 -1.75
CA GLU A 214 -58.91 -47.77 -1.52
C GLU A 214 -58.48 -47.34 -0.11
N ASN A 215 -57.78 -48.22 0.61
CA ASN A 215 -57.10 -47.87 1.86
C ASN A 215 -55.60 -47.80 1.56
N LEU A 216 -55.02 -46.61 1.70
CA LEU A 216 -53.59 -46.42 1.44
C LEU A 216 -52.79 -46.72 2.72
N PRO A 217 -51.80 -47.63 2.70
CA PRO A 217 -50.92 -47.83 3.84
C PRO A 217 -50.17 -46.55 4.17
N VAL A 218 -50.20 -46.17 5.45
CA VAL A 218 -49.47 -45.02 5.98
C VAL A 218 -48.48 -45.49 7.03
N ARG A 219 -47.25 -45.03 6.92
CA ARG A 219 -46.21 -45.22 7.93
C ARG A 219 -45.68 -43.85 8.33
N MET A 220 -45.45 -43.64 9.62
CA MET A 220 -44.85 -42.40 10.12
C MET A 220 -43.73 -42.77 11.09
N ALA A 221 -42.53 -42.30 10.83
CA ALA A 221 -41.42 -42.40 11.76
C ALA A 221 -41.25 -41.05 12.45
N ILE A 222 -41.42 -41.00 13.77
CA ILE A 222 -41.37 -39.75 14.55
C ILE A 222 -40.17 -39.79 15.49
N ASN A 223 -39.35 -38.75 15.43
CA ASN A 223 -38.33 -38.44 16.40
C ASN A 223 -38.80 -37.26 17.27
N ASP A 224 -38.87 -37.50 18.59
CA ASP A 224 -39.33 -36.53 19.59
C ASP A 224 -38.16 -36.17 20.50
N SER A 225 -37.50 -35.04 20.22
CA SER A 225 -36.37 -34.53 20.99
C SER A 225 -36.79 -33.70 22.22
N GLY A 226 -38.10 -33.62 22.50
CA GLY A 226 -38.67 -32.78 23.55
C GLY A 226 -38.96 -31.34 23.09
N SER A 227 -37.96 -30.64 22.53
CA SER A 227 -38.10 -29.27 22.02
C SER A 227 -38.67 -29.21 20.59
N GLN A 228 -38.43 -30.24 19.79
CA GLN A 228 -38.83 -30.31 18.39
C GLN A 228 -39.31 -31.72 18.05
N LEU A 229 -40.26 -31.78 17.12
CA LEU A 229 -40.72 -33.01 16.52
C LEU A 229 -40.30 -33.05 15.07
N LEU A 230 -39.86 -34.22 14.65
CA LEU A 230 -39.50 -34.47 13.28
C LEU A 230 -40.13 -35.79 12.86
N ALA A 231 -40.74 -35.81 11.69
CA ALA A 231 -41.34 -37.03 11.19
C ALA A 231 -41.12 -37.24 9.71
N MET A 232 -40.98 -38.50 9.32
CA MET A 232 -41.12 -38.92 7.93
C MET A 232 -42.43 -39.67 7.78
N LEU A 233 -43.33 -39.12 6.97
CA LEU A 233 -44.60 -39.73 6.60
C LEU A 233 -44.47 -40.40 5.24
N THR A 234 -44.69 -41.71 5.18
CA THR A 234 -44.71 -42.51 3.96
C THR A 234 -46.14 -42.93 3.66
N ILE A 235 -46.61 -42.61 2.46
CA ILE A 235 -47.93 -43.02 1.96
C ILE A 235 -47.69 -43.96 0.77
N ALA A 236 -47.97 -45.25 0.95
CA ALA A 236 -47.82 -46.24 -0.11
C ALA A 236 -48.97 -46.10 -1.10
N ARG A 237 -48.66 -45.80 -2.36
CA ARG A 237 -49.65 -45.55 -3.39
C ARG A 237 -49.57 -46.59 -4.50
N PRO A 238 -50.71 -47.12 -4.98
CA PRO A 238 -50.73 -47.91 -6.19
C PRO A 238 -50.39 -47.05 -7.41
N VAL A 239 -49.30 -47.40 -8.08
CA VAL A 239 -48.85 -46.83 -9.36
C VAL A 239 -48.77 -47.96 -10.37
N ARG A 240 -49.22 -47.67 -11.60
CA ARG A 240 -49.14 -48.64 -12.68
C ARG A 240 -47.75 -48.60 -13.28
N ASP A 241 -46.98 -49.67 -13.09
CA ASP A 241 -45.66 -49.80 -13.71
C ASP A 241 -45.81 -49.69 -15.24
N ARG A 242 -45.01 -48.81 -15.85
CA ARG A 242 -45.12 -48.51 -17.29
C ARG A 242 -44.66 -49.67 -18.18
N ALA A 243 -43.76 -50.52 -17.69
CA ALA A 243 -43.22 -51.66 -18.41
C ALA A 243 -44.11 -52.90 -18.25
N THR A 244 -44.56 -53.21 -17.03
CA THR A 244 -45.31 -54.44 -16.75
C THR A 244 -46.83 -54.26 -16.78
N ARG A 245 -47.32 -53.01 -16.70
CA ARG A 245 -48.74 -52.64 -16.50
C ARG A 245 -49.35 -53.17 -15.21
N GLU A 246 -48.56 -53.77 -14.33
CA GLU A 246 -48.98 -54.21 -13.00
C GLU A 246 -49.11 -53.03 -12.05
N LEU A 247 -49.93 -53.22 -11.01
CA LEU A 247 -50.13 -52.24 -9.96
C LEU A 247 -49.04 -52.49 -8.90
N VAL A 248 -48.06 -51.59 -8.82
CA VAL A 248 -46.98 -51.64 -7.83
C VAL A 248 -47.23 -50.54 -6.80
N LEU A 249 -46.95 -50.79 -5.53
CA LEU A 249 -47.00 -49.75 -4.50
C LEU A 249 -45.70 -48.93 -4.57
N GLU A 250 -45.81 -47.64 -4.90
CA GLU A 250 -44.73 -46.67 -4.77
C GLU A 250 -44.93 -45.89 -3.46
N ASP A 251 -43.89 -45.84 -2.63
CA ASP A 251 -43.89 -45.06 -1.39
C ASP A 251 -43.68 -43.57 -1.72
N GLU A 252 -44.67 -42.71 -1.42
CA GLU A 252 -44.52 -41.25 -1.45
C GLU A 252 -44.09 -40.76 -0.05
N GLU A 253 -42.94 -40.10 0.04
CA GLU A 253 -42.36 -39.67 1.31
C GLU A 253 -42.51 -38.16 1.55
N VAL A 254 -42.89 -37.79 2.76
CA VAL A 254 -43.00 -36.39 3.19
C VAL A 254 -42.25 -36.18 4.49
N ILE A 255 -41.38 -35.17 4.48
CA ILE A 255 -40.64 -34.76 5.67
C ILE A 255 -41.40 -33.64 6.36
N LEU A 256 -41.69 -33.86 7.64
CA LEU A 256 -42.50 -33.02 8.49
C LEU A 256 -41.62 -32.55 9.67
N SER A 257 -41.72 -31.29 10.05
CA SER A 257 -41.14 -30.78 11.29
C SER A 257 -42.17 -29.97 12.06
N GLY A 258 -42.17 -30.14 13.37
CA GLY A 258 -43.23 -29.63 14.23
C GLY A 258 -42.76 -29.31 15.63
N GLY A 259 -43.69 -28.75 16.39
CA GLY A 259 -43.53 -28.49 17.82
C GLY A 259 -44.61 -29.20 18.61
N ARG A 260 -44.33 -29.44 19.90
CA ARG A 260 -45.34 -29.92 20.84
C ARG A 260 -46.16 -28.74 21.34
N SER A 261 -47.47 -28.83 21.20
CA SER A 261 -48.38 -27.93 21.91
C SER A 261 -48.68 -28.46 23.32
N SER A 262 -48.53 -29.77 23.55
CA SER A 262 -48.60 -30.41 24.86
C SER A 262 -47.91 -31.78 24.85
N SER A 263 -47.96 -32.51 25.97
CA SER A 263 -47.40 -33.86 26.02
C SER A 263 -48.09 -34.85 25.06
N ALA A 264 -49.35 -34.60 24.69
CA ALA A 264 -50.17 -35.48 23.86
C ALA A 264 -50.58 -34.86 22.50
N ARG A 265 -50.15 -33.63 22.19
CA ARG A 265 -50.49 -32.96 20.93
C ARG A 265 -49.27 -32.32 20.27
N ALA A 266 -49.23 -32.45 18.95
CA ALA A 266 -48.19 -31.94 18.10
C ALA A 266 -48.76 -31.34 16.82
N THR A 267 -48.08 -30.34 16.30
CA THR A 267 -48.39 -29.75 14.99
C THR A 267 -47.13 -29.82 14.15
N PHE A 268 -47.21 -30.41 12.97
CA PHE A 268 -46.13 -30.48 12.00
C PHE A 268 -46.43 -29.64 10.77
N THR A 269 -45.39 -29.07 10.20
CA THR A 269 -45.39 -28.38 8.91
C THR A 269 -44.47 -29.13 7.96
N GLN A 270 -44.84 -29.17 6.68
CA GLN A 270 -44.04 -29.82 5.65
C GLN A 270 -42.73 -29.05 5.38
N LEU A 271 -41.58 -29.69 5.61
CA LEU A 271 -40.25 -29.12 5.33
C LEU A 271 -39.82 -29.26 3.87
N GLY A 272 -40.46 -30.11 3.07
CA GLY A 272 -40.11 -30.28 1.67
C GLY A 272 -40.81 -31.47 1.02
N ALA A 273 -40.89 -31.48 -0.31
CA ALA A 273 -41.47 -32.57 -1.07
C ALA A 273 -40.34 -33.49 -1.62
N SER A 274 -40.17 -34.67 -1.03
CA SER A 274 -39.54 -35.78 -1.74
C SER A 274 -40.55 -36.28 -2.78
N ARG A 275 -40.60 -35.63 -3.95
CA ARG A 275 -41.40 -36.03 -5.14
C ARG A 275 -42.92 -36.23 -4.93
N THR A 276 -43.46 -35.86 -3.78
CA THR A 276 -44.85 -36.09 -3.36
C THR A 276 -45.84 -35.16 -4.08
N ARG A 277 -47.03 -35.69 -4.41
CA ARG A 277 -48.17 -34.90 -4.90
C ARG A 277 -49.07 -34.38 -3.76
N PHE A 278 -48.79 -34.81 -2.54
CA PHE A 278 -49.48 -34.41 -1.33
C PHE A 278 -48.85 -33.11 -0.82
N LEU A 279 -49.53 -31.99 -1.10
CA LEU A 279 -49.26 -30.71 -0.44
C LEU A 279 -50.03 -30.71 0.87
N MET A 280 -49.31 -30.81 1.98
CA MET A 280 -49.89 -30.72 3.33
C MET A 280 -49.52 -29.37 3.93
N SER A 281 -50.53 -28.57 4.29
CA SER A 281 -50.32 -27.28 4.97
C SER A 281 -49.74 -27.51 6.37
N ASP A 282 -50.49 -28.30 7.14
CA ASP A 282 -50.23 -28.64 8.53
C ASP A 282 -50.73 -30.06 8.79
N VAL A 283 -50.05 -30.76 9.69
CA VAL A 283 -50.44 -32.08 10.20
C VAL A 283 -50.58 -31.97 11.71
N GLU A 284 -51.78 -32.13 12.24
CA GLU A 284 -51.97 -32.24 13.68
C GLU A 284 -51.88 -33.71 14.09
N ALA A 285 -51.13 -33.99 15.15
CA ALA A 285 -51.04 -35.33 15.71
C ALA A 285 -51.46 -35.34 17.17
N ARG A 286 -52.32 -36.29 17.52
CA ARG A 286 -52.79 -36.52 18.88
C ARG A 286 -52.43 -37.93 19.34
N LEU A 287 -51.70 -38.00 20.45
CA LEU A 287 -51.26 -39.25 21.06
C LEU A 287 -52.29 -39.73 22.09
N GLU A 288 -52.79 -40.95 21.91
CA GLU A 288 -53.67 -41.66 22.83
C GLU A 288 -53.11 -43.06 23.11
N GLY A 289 -52.24 -43.18 24.12
CA GLY A 289 -51.54 -44.44 24.42
C GLY A 289 -50.61 -44.87 23.28
N ASP A 290 -50.90 -46.01 22.66
CA ASP A 290 -50.17 -46.54 21.49
C ASP A 290 -50.86 -46.21 20.16
N HIS A 291 -51.80 -45.27 20.17
CA HIS A 291 -52.43 -44.74 18.97
C HIS A 291 -52.00 -43.30 18.70
N LEU A 292 -51.71 -43.01 17.43
CA LEU A 292 -51.49 -41.66 16.93
C LEU A 292 -52.59 -41.32 15.93
N GLU A 293 -53.42 -40.36 16.28
CA GLU A 293 -54.44 -39.80 15.40
C GLU A 293 -53.83 -38.61 14.65
N LEU A 294 -53.83 -38.68 13.32
CA LEU A 294 -53.32 -37.63 12.44
C LEU A 294 -54.48 -36.93 11.74
N GLU A 295 -54.52 -35.61 11.80
CA GLU A 295 -55.33 -34.76 10.94
C GLU A 295 -54.42 -34.17 9.85
N LEU A 296 -54.69 -34.52 8.59
CA LEU A 296 -53.90 -34.20 7.42
C LEU A 296 -54.69 -33.21 6.54
N ASP A 297 -54.21 -31.97 6.36
CA ASP A 297 -54.78 -31.05 5.35
C ASP A 297 -54.23 -31.40 3.96
N ILE A 298 -54.75 -32.49 3.37
CA ILE A 298 -54.33 -32.95 2.05
C ILE A 298 -55.20 -32.29 0.98
N ARG A 299 -54.65 -31.29 0.29
CA ARG A 299 -55.37 -30.62 -0.80
C ARG A 299 -55.39 -31.49 -2.07
N ARG A 300 -56.56 -31.58 -2.72
CA ARG A 300 -56.78 -32.26 -4.03
C ARG A 300 -56.73 -33.79 -4.02
N THR A 301 -56.83 -34.43 -2.86
CA THR A 301 -57.03 -35.90 -2.78
C THR A 301 -58.48 -36.24 -2.50
N ARG A 302 -58.88 -37.44 -2.93
CA ARG A 302 -60.20 -38.02 -2.67
C ARG A 302 -60.15 -38.95 -1.44
N CYS A 303 -59.39 -38.52 -0.43
CA CYS A 303 -59.11 -39.30 0.77
C CYS A 303 -59.63 -38.56 2.00
N ALA A 304 -59.94 -39.28 3.07
CA ALA A 304 -60.25 -38.70 4.36
C ALA A 304 -59.05 -37.89 4.87
N ASN A 305 -59.33 -36.81 5.60
CA ASN A 305 -58.30 -35.97 6.21
C ASN A 305 -57.78 -36.53 7.53
N THR A 306 -58.12 -37.76 7.89
CA THR A 306 -57.71 -38.37 9.17
C THR A 306 -57.09 -39.74 8.95
N ALA A 307 -55.97 -40.01 9.60
CA ALA A 307 -55.35 -41.33 9.67
C ALA A 307 -55.17 -41.75 11.13
N ARG A 308 -55.46 -43.01 11.45
CA ARG A 308 -55.17 -43.58 12.76
C ARG A 308 -54.03 -44.57 12.63
N LEU A 309 -52.92 -44.26 13.29
CA LEU A 309 -51.73 -45.10 13.32
C LEU A 309 -51.61 -45.81 14.67
N VAL A 310 -51.01 -46.98 14.66
CA VAL A 310 -50.64 -47.78 15.84
C VAL A 310 -49.12 -47.81 15.92
N ARG A 311 -48.58 -47.77 17.13
CA ARG A 311 -47.14 -47.91 17.34
C ARG A 311 -46.65 -49.26 16.82
N ALA A 312 -45.78 -49.23 15.82
CA ALA A 312 -45.21 -50.39 15.16
C ALA A 312 -43.90 -50.85 15.82
N GLY A 313 -43.14 -49.92 16.42
CA GLY A 313 -41.87 -50.23 17.06
C GLY A 313 -41.03 -48.99 17.38
N PRO A 314 -39.76 -49.18 17.78
CA PRO A 314 -38.82 -48.08 17.91
C PRO A 314 -38.51 -47.47 16.53
N LEU A 315 -37.89 -46.29 16.53
CA LEU A 315 -37.31 -45.71 15.33
C LEU A 315 -36.23 -46.65 14.75
N PRO A 316 -36.30 -47.04 13.47
CA PRO A 316 -35.23 -47.78 12.83
C PRO A 316 -33.99 -46.89 12.78
N GLN A 317 -32.83 -47.50 13.06
CA GLN A 317 -31.56 -46.82 12.86
C GLN A 317 -31.30 -46.71 11.36
N PRO A 318 -30.78 -45.57 10.86
CA PRO A 318 -30.34 -45.50 9.48
C PRO A 318 -29.26 -46.57 9.26
N GLU A 319 -29.42 -47.40 8.23
CA GLU A 319 -28.33 -48.23 7.75
C GLU A 319 -27.31 -47.30 7.08
N ILE A 320 -26.21 -47.05 7.77
CA ILE A 320 -25.11 -46.26 7.23
C ILE A 320 -24.45 -47.14 6.15
N ALA A 321 -24.79 -46.89 4.88
CA ALA A 321 -24.34 -47.67 3.73
C ALA A 321 -22.80 -47.82 3.63
N GLN A 322 -22.04 -46.91 4.28
CA GLN A 322 -20.59 -46.99 4.39
C GLN A 322 -20.13 -46.66 5.83
N PRO A 323 -20.05 -47.64 6.74
CA PRO A 323 -19.72 -47.42 8.15
C PRO A 323 -18.35 -46.78 8.38
N GLY A 324 -17.44 -46.87 7.41
CA GLY A 324 -16.12 -46.23 7.45
C GLY A 324 -16.16 -44.72 7.22
N LEU A 325 -17.15 -44.22 6.46
CA LEU A 325 -17.25 -42.82 6.04
C LEU A 325 -17.75 -41.90 7.16
N LEU A 326 -18.50 -42.45 8.13
CA LEU A 326 -19.06 -41.71 9.28
C LEU A 326 -18.29 -41.96 10.59
N ARG A 327 -17.05 -42.46 10.53
CA ARG A 327 -16.20 -42.62 11.71
C ARG A 327 -15.32 -41.39 11.92
N GLY A 328 -15.34 -40.86 13.14
CA GLY A 328 -14.53 -39.70 13.54
C GLY A 328 -15.23 -38.37 13.30
N VAL A 329 -14.43 -37.32 13.15
CA VAL A 329 -14.90 -35.96 12.89
C VAL A 329 -14.70 -35.66 11.41
N LEU A 330 -15.77 -35.28 10.72
CA LEU A 330 -15.72 -34.73 9.37
C LEU A 330 -15.65 -33.22 9.49
N ALA A 331 -14.78 -32.55 8.73
CA ALA A 331 -14.75 -31.10 8.71
C ALA A 331 -14.39 -30.55 7.33
N GLY A 332 -14.79 -29.32 7.05
CA GLY A 332 -14.45 -28.65 5.82
C GLY A 332 -15.18 -27.35 5.62
N TYR A 333 -15.35 -26.96 4.37
CA TYR A 333 -15.70 -25.60 3.96
C TYR A 333 -16.87 -25.55 3.00
N ASN A 334 -17.51 -24.38 2.90
CA ASN A 334 -18.57 -24.16 1.93
C ASN A 334 -18.04 -24.09 0.49
N VAL A 335 -18.69 -24.80 -0.43
CA VAL A 335 -18.36 -24.83 -1.87
C VAL A 335 -19.40 -23.99 -2.61
N GLY A 336 -19.07 -22.74 -2.93
CA GLY A 336 -19.96 -21.83 -3.67
C GLY A 336 -19.57 -21.68 -5.13
N ARG A 337 -20.53 -21.84 -6.06
CA ARG A 337 -20.36 -21.38 -7.46
C ARG A 337 -20.40 -19.84 -7.48
N GLY A 338 -19.25 -19.19 -7.47
CA GLY A 338 -19.12 -17.79 -7.90
C GLY A 338 -18.86 -16.70 -6.85
N SER A 339 -18.47 -17.01 -5.61
CA SER A 339 -17.96 -15.96 -4.69
C SER A 339 -16.67 -16.39 -3.99
N SER A 340 -15.65 -15.55 -4.12
CA SER A 340 -14.22 -15.79 -3.90
C SER A 340 -13.75 -16.01 -2.46
N LEU A 341 -14.58 -16.39 -1.49
CA LEU A 341 -14.14 -16.55 -0.10
C LEU A 341 -14.87 -17.71 0.58
N LEU A 342 -14.08 -18.67 1.07
CA LEU A 342 -14.49 -19.61 2.12
C LEU A 342 -14.90 -18.75 3.32
N ASN A 343 -16.20 -18.67 3.56
CA ASN A 343 -16.76 -17.81 4.60
C ASN A 343 -17.16 -18.63 5.82
N HIS A 344 -17.39 -19.93 5.63
CA HIS A 344 -17.93 -20.83 6.64
C HIS A 344 -17.09 -22.09 6.70
N HIS A 345 -16.80 -22.54 7.91
CA HIS A 345 -16.35 -23.90 8.13
C HIS A 345 -17.35 -24.65 8.98
N LEU A 346 -17.36 -25.96 8.81
CA LEU A 346 -18.28 -26.87 9.44
C LEU A 346 -17.50 -28.09 9.93
N SER A 347 -17.79 -28.56 11.14
CA SER A 347 -17.35 -29.85 11.65
C SER A 347 -18.55 -30.67 12.12
N LEU A 348 -18.55 -31.96 11.81
CA LEU A 348 -19.59 -32.91 12.10
C LEU A 348 -18.98 -34.12 12.78
N GLU A 349 -19.43 -34.41 14.00
CA GLU A 349 -19.01 -35.58 14.77
C GLU A 349 -20.23 -36.47 15.06
N PHE A 350 -20.10 -37.78 14.81
CA PHE A 350 -21.16 -38.74 15.12
C PHE A 350 -20.95 -39.38 16.48
N HIS A 351 -22.04 -39.47 17.23
CA HIS A 351 -22.08 -40.04 18.57
C HIS A 351 -23.15 -41.12 18.66
N GLN A 352 -23.00 -42.02 19.65
CA GLN A 352 -24.00 -43.04 19.96
C GLN A 352 -24.42 -42.94 21.42
N TYR A 353 -25.73 -42.85 21.67
CA TYR A 353 -26.29 -42.85 23.02
C TYR A 353 -27.56 -43.72 23.05
N GLY A 354 -27.66 -44.64 24.03
CA GLY A 354 -28.81 -45.54 24.15
C GLY A 354 -29.06 -46.42 22.92
N GLY A 355 -28.01 -46.75 22.15
CA GLY A 355 -28.11 -47.51 20.89
C GLY A 355 -28.59 -46.70 19.68
N ARG A 356 -28.68 -45.37 19.78
CA ARG A 356 -29.07 -44.48 18.68
C ARG A 356 -27.92 -43.60 18.22
N VAL A 357 -27.80 -43.42 16.90
CA VAL A 357 -26.82 -42.50 16.30
C VAL A 357 -27.38 -41.08 16.25
N PHE A 358 -26.56 -40.09 16.60
CA PHE A 358 -26.84 -38.68 16.35
C PHE A 358 -25.55 -37.96 15.95
N GLY A 359 -25.68 -36.80 15.31
CA GLY A 359 -24.56 -35.95 14.93
C GLY A 359 -24.49 -34.71 15.81
N VAL A 360 -23.29 -34.20 16.02
CA VAL A 360 -23.03 -32.86 16.56
C VAL A 360 -22.39 -32.06 15.45
N LEU A 361 -23.08 -30.98 15.08
CA LEU A 361 -22.69 -30.09 14.00
C LEU A 361 -22.22 -28.76 14.59
N ASP A 362 -20.98 -28.40 14.35
CA ASP A 362 -20.42 -27.12 14.73
C ASP A 362 -20.14 -26.31 13.47
N ALA A 363 -20.72 -25.12 13.37
CA ALA A 363 -20.58 -24.20 12.26
C ALA A 363 -20.05 -22.86 12.74
N ALA A 364 -19.10 -22.27 12.00
CA ALA A 364 -18.46 -21.03 12.41
C ALA A 364 -18.21 -20.06 11.25
N ARG A 365 -18.35 -18.76 11.54
CA ARG A 365 -18.28 -17.67 10.55
C ARG A 365 -17.80 -16.34 11.16
N PRO A 366 -17.08 -15.49 10.41
CA PRO A 366 -16.42 -15.78 9.15
C PRO A 366 -15.08 -16.50 9.37
N VAL A 367 -14.70 -17.41 8.46
CA VAL A 367 -13.44 -18.18 8.52
C VAL A 367 -12.20 -17.28 8.56
N ASN A 368 -12.26 -16.07 8.00
CA ASN A 368 -11.13 -15.14 7.99
C ASN A 368 -10.96 -14.33 9.29
N ARG A 369 -11.56 -14.76 10.40
CA ARG A 369 -11.39 -14.18 11.73
C ARG A 369 -10.87 -15.24 12.70
N PRO A 370 -10.08 -14.86 13.72
CA PRO A 370 -9.56 -15.81 14.70
C PRO A 370 -10.71 -16.50 15.45
N PRO A 371 -10.53 -17.73 15.98
CA PRO A 371 -11.58 -18.58 16.54
C PRO A 371 -12.56 -17.86 17.46
N VAL A 372 -12.02 -17.08 18.39
CA VAL A 372 -12.77 -16.36 19.43
C VAL A 372 -13.60 -15.18 18.89
N ARG A 373 -13.34 -14.71 17.66
CA ARG A 373 -14.09 -13.63 16.97
C ARG A 373 -15.10 -14.15 15.95
N GLN A 374 -15.25 -15.45 15.84
CA GLN A 374 -16.22 -16.08 14.95
C GLN A 374 -17.55 -16.26 15.69
N SER A 375 -18.64 -15.94 15.01
CA SER A 375 -19.96 -16.38 15.42
C SER A 375 -20.06 -17.87 15.17
N ARG A 376 -20.53 -18.61 16.18
CA ARG A 376 -20.59 -20.08 16.17
C ARG A 376 -21.99 -20.55 16.48
N GLN A 377 -22.42 -21.54 15.72
CA GLN A 377 -23.66 -22.26 15.92
C GLN A 377 -23.34 -23.74 16.12
N ARG A 378 -23.86 -24.34 17.18
CA ARG A 378 -23.77 -25.77 17.46
C ARG A 378 -25.16 -26.37 17.35
N ALA A 379 -25.29 -27.46 16.64
CA ALA A 379 -26.54 -28.12 16.38
C ALA A 379 -26.47 -29.62 16.69
N ILE A 380 -27.51 -30.17 17.33
CA ILE A 380 -27.70 -31.63 17.38
C ILE A 380 -28.48 -32.07 16.15
N LEU A 381 -27.87 -33.03 15.43
CA LEU A 381 -28.42 -33.65 14.24
C LEU A 381 -29.04 -34.99 14.58
N GLN A 382 -30.29 -35.18 14.19
CA GLN A 382 -30.98 -36.45 14.33
C GLN A 382 -31.24 -37.08 12.96
N PRO A 383 -30.90 -38.37 12.77
CA PRO A 383 -31.14 -39.02 11.51
C PRO A 383 -32.64 -39.20 11.26
N LEU A 384 -33.03 -39.02 10.00
CA LEU A 384 -34.32 -39.40 9.47
C LEU A 384 -34.23 -40.80 8.86
N PRO A 385 -35.00 -41.78 9.33
CA PRO A 385 -35.04 -43.08 8.71
C PRO A 385 -35.76 -43.01 7.36
N GLY A 386 -35.34 -43.79 6.35
CA GLY A 386 -36.16 -44.13 5.18
C GLY A 386 -35.62 -43.76 3.79
N THR A 387 -34.62 -42.90 3.67
CA THR A 387 -34.06 -42.49 2.37
C THR A 387 -32.79 -43.27 2.01
N GLU A 388 -32.51 -43.48 0.72
CA GLU A 388 -31.22 -44.02 0.24
C GLU A 388 -30.03 -43.14 0.65
N ASN A 389 -30.29 -41.85 0.90
CA ASN A 389 -29.31 -40.88 1.40
C ASN A 389 -29.42 -40.68 2.92
N LEU A 390 -28.33 -40.26 3.55
CA LEU A 390 -28.31 -39.93 4.97
C LEU A 390 -28.83 -38.50 5.18
N LEU A 391 -30.09 -38.40 5.60
CA LEU A 391 -30.74 -37.12 5.90
C LEU A 391 -30.82 -36.90 7.41
N PHE A 392 -30.42 -35.71 7.86
CA PHE A 392 -30.47 -35.29 9.26
C PHE A 392 -31.32 -34.04 9.41
N ALA A 393 -32.03 -33.91 10.52
CA ALA A 393 -32.63 -32.64 10.91
C ALA A 393 -31.88 -31.99 12.07
N ILE A 394 -31.94 -30.66 12.11
CA ILE A 394 -31.37 -29.82 13.15
C ILE A 394 -32.43 -29.66 14.26
N THR A 395 -32.14 -30.14 15.47
CA THR A 395 -33.16 -30.26 16.55
C THR A 395 -32.86 -29.49 17.85
N ASP A 396 -31.61 -29.08 18.05
CA ASP A 396 -31.17 -28.25 19.18
C ASP A 396 -30.08 -27.32 18.66
N LEU A 397 -30.43 -26.07 18.35
CA LEU A 397 -29.53 -25.06 17.80
C LEU A 397 -29.14 -24.07 18.89
N GLN A 398 -27.84 -24.00 19.19
CA GLN A 398 -27.27 -23.13 20.21
C GLN A 398 -26.22 -22.20 19.60
N GLY A 399 -26.08 -21.00 20.17
CA GLY A 399 -25.03 -20.04 19.80
C GLY A 399 -25.53 -18.84 18.99
N GLU A 400 -24.60 -17.90 18.74
CA GLU A 400 -24.90 -16.61 18.12
C GLU A 400 -25.49 -16.77 16.72
N GLU A 401 -26.48 -15.93 16.35
CA GLU A 401 -27.08 -15.89 15.01
C GLU A 401 -26.03 -15.68 13.89
N ALA A 402 -25.41 -16.77 13.43
CA ALA A 402 -24.51 -16.77 12.29
C ALA A 402 -25.29 -16.83 10.95
N ASN A 403 -26.62 -17.02 11.02
CA ASN A 403 -27.53 -17.26 9.90
C ASN A 403 -27.07 -18.40 8.98
N VAL A 404 -26.28 -19.35 9.50
CA VAL A 404 -25.77 -20.51 8.76
C VAL A 404 -26.76 -21.65 8.89
N LEU A 405 -27.11 -21.98 10.13
CA LEU A 405 -28.05 -23.02 10.49
C LEU A 405 -29.38 -22.41 10.93
N ARG A 406 -30.46 -23.15 10.69
CA ARG A 406 -31.80 -22.84 11.16
C ARG A 406 -32.44 -24.10 11.72
N THR A 407 -33.33 -23.93 12.70
CA THR A 407 -34.10 -25.03 13.31
C THR A 407 -35.05 -25.71 12.33
N ASP A 408 -35.46 -25.03 11.25
CA ASP A 408 -36.24 -25.62 10.14
C ASP A 408 -35.35 -26.17 8.99
N GLY A 409 -34.04 -26.27 9.22
CA GLY A 409 -33.07 -26.78 8.25
C GLY A 409 -32.89 -28.30 8.30
N LEU A 410 -32.66 -28.90 7.13
CA LEU A 410 -32.22 -30.28 7.00
C LEU A 410 -30.78 -30.32 6.47
N LEU A 411 -30.01 -31.31 6.89
CA LEU A 411 -28.67 -31.60 6.37
C LEU A 411 -28.72 -32.92 5.60
N LEU A 412 -28.51 -32.85 4.29
CA LEU A 412 -28.39 -34.01 3.41
C LEU A 412 -26.92 -34.33 3.23
N LEU A 413 -26.52 -35.56 3.58
CA LEU A 413 -25.17 -36.07 3.33
C LEU A 413 -25.18 -37.02 2.12
N GLU A 414 -24.39 -36.69 1.11
CA GLU A 414 -24.20 -37.48 -0.10
C GLU A 414 -22.74 -37.90 -0.18
N ALA A 415 -22.51 -39.21 -0.36
CA ALA A 415 -21.18 -39.70 -0.72
C ALA A 415 -20.81 -39.15 -2.10
N THR A 416 -19.57 -38.67 -2.25
CA THR A 416 -19.09 -38.20 -3.55
C THR A 416 -18.56 -39.36 -4.38
N ASP A 417 -18.90 -39.40 -5.67
CA ASP A 417 -18.40 -40.43 -6.61
C ASP A 417 -16.90 -40.30 -6.90
N ASP A 418 -16.30 -39.15 -6.56
CA ASP A 418 -14.86 -38.89 -6.73
C ASP A 418 -14.03 -39.55 -5.64
N SER A 419 -12.84 -40.03 -6.01
CA SER A 419 -11.85 -40.75 -5.18
C SER A 419 -11.33 -40.02 -3.92
N SER A 420 -11.88 -38.85 -3.60
CA SER A 420 -11.70 -38.18 -2.32
C SER A 420 -12.56 -38.86 -1.25
N ASN A 421 -11.98 -39.23 -0.10
CA ASN A 421 -12.69 -39.83 1.04
C ASN A 421 -13.70 -38.85 1.73
N GLY A 422 -14.26 -37.88 1.01
CA GLY A 422 -15.10 -36.81 1.53
C GLY A 422 -16.61 -37.04 1.34
N VAL A 423 -17.40 -36.15 1.93
CA VAL A 423 -18.87 -36.14 1.89
C VAL A 423 -19.35 -34.75 1.48
N ALA A 424 -20.27 -34.69 0.51
CA ALA A 424 -20.98 -33.47 0.20
C ALA A 424 -22.13 -33.31 1.21
N ALA A 425 -22.10 -32.22 1.98
CA ALA A 425 -23.14 -31.89 2.95
C ALA A 425 -23.96 -30.70 2.43
N GLN A 426 -25.21 -30.95 2.05
CA GLN A 426 -26.13 -29.94 1.54
C GLN A 426 -27.08 -29.49 2.65
N LEU A 427 -27.05 -28.21 3.00
CA LEU A 427 -28.06 -27.62 3.86
C LEU A 427 -29.31 -27.31 3.02
N LEU A 428 -30.43 -27.89 3.38
CA LEU A 428 -31.73 -27.68 2.75
C LEU A 428 -32.59 -26.78 3.64
N GLN A 429 -33.20 -25.75 3.03
CA GLN A 429 -34.26 -24.95 3.66
C GLN A 429 -35.53 -25.10 2.85
N ARG A 430 -36.62 -25.54 3.50
CA ARG A 430 -37.90 -25.84 2.82
C ARG A 430 -37.71 -26.78 1.61
N GLY A 431 -36.81 -27.75 1.74
CA GLY A 431 -36.50 -28.76 0.72
C GLY A 431 -35.64 -28.26 -0.44
N ARG A 432 -35.10 -27.04 -0.39
CA ARG A 432 -34.21 -26.49 -1.41
C ARG A 432 -32.79 -26.34 -0.88
N PRO A 433 -31.75 -26.75 -1.63
CA PRO A 433 -30.36 -26.57 -1.22
C PRO A 433 -30.02 -25.07 -1.17
N THR A 434 -29.53 -24.61 -0.02
CA THR A 434 -29.09 -23.22 0.19
C THR A 434 -27.59 -23.08 0.22
N THR A 435 -26.88 -24.08 0.76
CA THR A 435 -25.42 -24.06 0.88
C THR A 435 -24.90 -25.48 0.86
N THR A 436 -23.84 -25.71 0.08
CA THR A 436 -23.15 -27.00 0.01
C THR A 436 -21.81 -26.86 0.70
N PHE A 437 -21.45 -27.87 1.49
CA PHE A 437 -20.14 -28.02 2.11
C PHE A 437 -19.50 -29.29 1.60
N PHE A 438 -18.16 -29.29 1.54
CA PHE A 438 -17.39 -30.49 1.31
C PHE A 438 -16.64 -30.81 2.60
N LEU A 439 -16.90 -31.99 3.17
CA LEU A 439 -16.38 -32.41 4.46
C LEU A 439 -15.49 -33.61 4.31
N GLU A 440 -14.35 -33.61 5.01
CA GLU A 440 -13.36 -34.68 4.95
C GLU A 440 -13.09 -35.25 6.34
N PRO A 441 -12.77 -36.54 6.46
CA PRO A 441 -12.29 -37.15 7.69
C PRO A 441 -11.03 -36.45 8.20
N GLN A 442 -11.06 -36.04 9.47
CA GLN A 442 -9.96 -35.31 10.09
C GLN A 442 -9.06 -36.24 10.92
N PRO A 443 -7.73 -36.09 10.85
CA PRO A 443 -6.81 -36.83 11.70
C PRO A 443 -6.92 -36.37 13.16
N ALA A 444 -6.53 -37.22 14.11
CA ALA A 444 -6.69 -36.98 15.54
C ALA A 444 -6.07 -35.64 16.02
N ALA A 445 -4.93 -35.23 15.45
CA ALA A 445 -4.30 -33.96 15.78
C ALA A 445 -5.18 -32.75 15.37
N THR A 446 -5.75 -32.77 14.17
CA THR A 446 -6.68 -31.74 13.70
C THR A 446 -7.97 -31.72 14.53
N VAL A 447 -8.46 -32.87 15.00
CA VAL A 447 -9.64 -32.91 15.89
C VAL A 447 -9.39 -32.15 17.20
N VAL A 448 -8.18 -32.21 17.75
CA VAL A 448 -7.81 -31.44 18.94
C VAL A 448 -7.88 -29.94 18.66
N ALA A 449 -7.34 -29.48 17.52
CA ALA A 449 -7.39 -28.09 17.09
C ALA A 449 -8.84 -27.61 16.86
N LEU A 450 -9.68 -28.42 16.20
CA LEU A 450 -11.10 -28.12 16.00
C LEU A 450 -11.85 -27.95 17.33
N ARG A 451 -11.54 -28.80 18.33
CA ARG A 451 -12.12 -28.71 19.68
C ARG A 451 -11.60 -27.50 20.48
N GLN A 452 -10.49 -26.90 20.06
CA GLN A 452 -10.02 -25.60 20.56
C GLN A 452 -10.65 -24.42 19.80
N GLY A 453 -11.46 -24.69 18.78
CA GLY A 453 -12.13 -23.69 17.95
C GLY A 453 -11.34 -23.28 16.72
N GLU A 454 -10.21 -23.91 16.41
CA GLU A 454 -9.51 -23.64 15.16
C GLU A 454 -10.32 -24.11 13.94
N ALA A 455 -9.99 -23.60 12.76
CA ALA A 455 -10.61 -24.06 11.51
C ALA A 455 -9.79 -25.21 10.89
N PRO A 456 -10.41 -26.16 10.17
CA PRO A 456 -9.69 -27.27 9.55
C PRO A 456 -8.66 -26.75 8.52
N PRO A 457 -7.57 -27.46 8.22
CA PRO A 457 -6.60 -26.99 7.23
C PRO A 457 -7.25 -26.93 5.83
N LEU A 458 -6.74 -26.08 4.95
CA LEU A 458 -7.26 -25.95 3.57
C LEU A 458 -6.87 -27.10 2.64
N GLY A 459 -6.31 -28.21 3.14
CA GLY A 459 -5.67 -29.30 2.39
C GLY A 459 -6.29 -29.62 1.03
N ALA A 460 -7.48 -30.21 0.99
CA ALA A 460 -8.14 -30.58 -0.27
C ALA A 460 -8.61 -29.41 -1.14
N THR A 461 -8.67 -28.19 -0.59
CA THR A 461 -9.01 -26.98 -1.33
C THR A 461 -7.78 -26.28 -1.93
N MET A 462 -6.56 -26.68 -1.55
CA MET A 462 -5.30 -26.19 -2.11
C MET A 462 -4.84 -27.08 -3.27
N THR A 463 -5.32 -26.78 -4.48
CA THR A 463 -4.93 -27.50 -5.69
C THR A 463 -3.45 -27.29 -6.00
N GLY A 464 -2.73 -28.36 -6.36
CA GLY A 464 -1.36 -28.30 -6.88
C GLY A 464 -0.23 -28.19 -5.84
N LEU A 465 -0.56 -28.18 -4.55
CA LEU A 465 0.42 -28.33 -3.46
C LEU A 465 0.34 -29.73 -2.86
N SER A 466 1.44 -30.48 -2.92
CA SER A 466 1.53 -31.84 -2.35
C SER A 466 2.56 -31.98 -1.23
N SER A 467 3.30 -30.91 -0.92
CA SER A 467 4.39 -30.90 0.06
C SER A 467 4.61 -29.49 0.60
N GLY A 468 5.53 -29.35 1.56
CA GLY A 468 5.93 -28.07 2.16
C GLY A 468 5.23 -27.82 3.49
N ARG A 469 5.83 -26.92 4.29
CA ARG A 469 5.37 -26.65 5.66
C ARG A 469 3.89 -26.29 5.73
N ILE A 470 3.32 -25.61 4.73
CA ILE A 470 1.92 -25.19 4.73
C ILE A 470 0.92 -26.35 4.67
N ILE A 471 1.27 -27.44 3.98
CA ILE A 471 0.40 -28.61 3.85
C ILE A 471 0.49 -29.52 5.09
N ASP A 472 1.62 -29.49 5.79
CA ASP A 472 1.85 -30.29 7.01
C ASP A 472 1.14 -29.74 8.26
N GLN A 473 0.48 -28.57 8.18
CA GLN A 473 -0.18 -27.96 9.31
C GLN A 473 -1.54 -28.60 9.61
N ILE A 474 -1.87 -28.70 10.90
CA ILE A 474 -3.06 -29.40 11.39
C ILE A 474 -4.32 -28.53 11.41
N SER A 475 -4.20 -27.22 11.20
CA SER A 475 -5.31 -26.25 11.19
C SER A 475 -5.02 -25.04 10.27
N LEU A 476 -6.05 -24.29 9.91
CA LEU A 476 -5.89 -23.02 9.19
C LEU A 476 -5.12 -21.97 10.01
N ASP A 477 -5.26 -21.98 11.33
CA ASP A 477 -4.56 -21.07 12.23
C ASP A 477 -3.05 -21.29 12.17
N ASP A 478 -2.62 -22.55 12.20
CA ASP A 478 -1.21 -22.92 12.02
C ASP A 478 -0.72 -22.62 10.60
N GLN A 479 -1.54 -22.85 9.57
CA GLN A 479 -1.21 -22.42 8.19
C GLN A 479 -0.95 -20.91 8.11
N CYS A 480 -1.78 -20.11 8.77
CA CYS A 480 -1.60 -18.67 8.82
C CYS A 480 -0.37 -18.24 9.62
N ARG A 481 -0.02 -18.95 10.69
CA ARG A 481 1.23 -18.71 11.42
C ARG A 481 2.45 -18.96 10.54
N VAL A 482 2.45 -20.05 9.77
CA VAL A 482 3.51 -20.35 8.78
C VAL A 482 3.61 -19.26 7.71
N VAL A 483 2.48 -18.77 7.18
CA VAL A 483 2.46 -17.62 6.25
C VAL A 483 3.10 -16.38 6.88
N HIS A 484 2.75 -16.07 8.12
CA HIS A 484 3.27 -14.91 8.83
C HIS A 484 4.78 -15.03 9.09
N GLU A 485 5.25 -16.19 9.54
CA GLU A 485 6.68 -16.48 9.70
C GLU A 485 7.45 -16.33 8.39
N TRP A 486 6.89 -16.83 7.28
CA TRP A 486 7.50 -16.68 5.96
C TRP A 486 7.59 -15.20 5.54
N ALA A 487 6.56 -14.39 5.81
CA ALA A 487 6.52 -12.98 5.42
C ALA A 487 7.29 -12.03 6.36
N MET A 488 7.64 -12.48 7.57
CA MET A 488 8.27 -11.65 8.62
C MET A 488 9.48 -10.83 8.15
N PRO A 489 10.43 -11.39 7.37
CA PRO A 489 11.59 -10.61 6.91
C PRO A 489 11.24 -9.37 6.07
N ALA A 490 10.11 -9.41 5.34
CA ALA A 490 9.66 -8.26 4.55
C ALA A 490 8.84 -7.26 5.39
N MET A 491 8.21 -7.69 6.48
CA MET A 491 7.46 -6.82 7.39
C MET A 491 8.40 -5.92 8.21
N ASP A 492 9.59 -6.42 8.55
CA ASP A 492 10.62 -5.66 9.29
C ASP A 492 11.41 -4.69 8.41
N ALA A 493 11.23 -4.73 7.08
CA ALA A 493 11.94 -3.84 6.16
C ALA A 493 11.38 -2.41 6.22
N PRO A 494 12.23 -1.37 6.27
CA PRO A 494 11.77 0.02 6.30
C PRO A 494 10.99 0.36 5.02
N GLN A 495 9.67 0.56 5.13
CA GLN A 495 8.82 0.93 4.01
C GLN A 495 9.11 2.38 3.58
N GLN A 496 9.90 2.55 2.53
CA GLN A 496 10.27 3.83 1.95
C GLN A 496 9.68 3.97 0.53
N GLY A 497 8.37 4.23 0.46
CA GLY A 497 7.72 4.72 -0.76
C GLY A 497 6.68 3.79 -1.37
N HIS A 498 5.95 4.32 -2.36
CA HIS A 498 4.81 3.66 -3.02
C HIS A 498 5.10 3.16 -4.44
N SER A 499 6.36 3.10 -4.86
CA SER A 499 6.69 2.64 -6.22
C SER A 499 6.56 1.11 -6.32
N MET A 500 6.23 0.61 -7.52
CA MET A 500 6.15 -0.83 -7.78
C MET A 500 7.49 -1.53 -7.57
N GLN A 501 8.60 -0.88 -7.95
CA GLN A 501 9.94 -1.42 -7.77
C GLN A 501 10.28 -1.55 -6.28
N HIS A 502 9.96 -0.56 -5.46
CA HIS A 502 10.22 -0.63 -4.03
C HIS A 502 9.45 -1.79 -3.37
N ASN A 503 8.19 -2.02 -3.78
CA ASN A 503 7.43 -3.18 -3.30
C ASN A 503 8.05 -4.51 -3.75
N LEU A 504 8.58 -4.59 -4.98
CA LEU A 504 9.29 -5.78 -5.45
C LEU A 504 10.56 -6.02 -4.64
N ASP A 505 11.38 -4.99 -4.43
CA ASP A 505 12.62 -5.08 -3.65
C ASP A 505 12.34 -5.50 -2.20
N ALA A 506 11.24 -5.03 -1.61
CA ALA A 506 10.85 -5.35 -0.23
C ALA A 506 10.42 -6.82 -0.05
N VAL A 507 9.77 -7.43 -1.04
CA VAL A 507 9.22 -8.79 -0.91
C VAL A 507 9.96 -9.84 -1.74
N GLY A 508 10.80 -9.43 -2.69
CA GLY A 508 11.41 -10.32 -3.69
C GLY A 508 12.25 -11.46 -3.09
N SER A 509 12.94 -11.18 -1.98
CA SER A 509 13.71 -12.20 -1.24
C SER A 509 12.84 -13.35 -0.72
N LEU A 510 11.55 -13.10 -0.42
CA LEU A 510 10.61 -14.13 0.05
C LEU A 510 10.29 -15.17 -1.02
N PHE A 511 10.41 -14.80 -2.30
CA PHE A 511 10.06 -15.63 -3.45
C PHE A 511 11.26 -16.42 -4.00
N LEU A 512 12.46 -16.26 -3.42
CA LEU A 512 13.61 -17.09 -3.74
C LEU A 512 13.39 -18.54 -3.29
N ASP A 513 13.79 -19.50 -4.13
CA ASP A 513 13.47 -20.93 -3.98
C ASP A 513 13.77 -21.50 -2.59
N GLY A 514 14.84 -21.05 -1.92
CA GLY A 514 15.22 -21.55 -0.59
C GLY A 514 14.17 -21.29 0.48
N ALA A 515 13.60 -20.08 0.56
CA ALA A 515 12.57 -19.74 1.54
C ALA A 515 11.18 -20.15 1.07
N PHE A 516 10.92 -19.95 -0.22
CA PHE A 516 9.61 -20.18 -0.81
C PHE A 516 9.28 -21.67 -0.92
N SER A 517 10.19 -22.48 -1.46
CA SER A 517 9.92 -23.92 -1.69
C SER A 517 9.83 -24.71 -0.38
N THR A 518 10.54 -24.30 0.67
CA THR A 518 10.38 -24.91 2.01
C THR A 518 8.98 -24.67 2.57
N THR A 519 8.41 -23.50 2.30
CA THR A 519 7.09 -23.12 2.82
C THR A 519 5.97 -23.76 2.00
N PHE A 520 6.05 -23.66 0.67
CA PHE A 520 4.97 -24.04 -0.25
C PHE A 520 5.25 -25.34 -1.04
N GLY A 521 6.36 -26.02 -0.81
CA GLY A 521 6.68 -27.33 -1.42
C GLY A 521 7.26 -27.28 -2.84
N GLN A 522 7.20 -26.15 -3.53
CA GLN A 522 7.74 -25.98 -4.87
C GLN A 522 8.17 -24.53 -5.16
N PRO A 523 9.09 -24.30 -6.13
CA PRO A 523 9.50 -22.97 -6.57
C PRO A 523 8.34 -22.13 -7.10
N TYR A 524 8.33 -20.83 -6.80
CA TYR A 524 7.30 -19.89 -7.26
C TYR A 524 7.16 -19.86 -8.79
N ALA A 525 8.30 -19.96 -9.50
CA ALA A 525 8.32 -19.98 -10.96
C ALA A 525 7.59 -21.18 -11.57
N HIS A 526 7.50 -22.29 -10.84
CA HIS A 526 6.90 -23.55 -11.32
C HIS A 526 5.41 -23.70 -10.96
N MET A 527 4.86 -22.77 -10.16
CA MET A 527 3.45 -22.84 -9.80
C MET A 527 2.56 -22.59 -11.02
N ASP A 528 1.60 -23.48 -11.23
CA ASP A 528 0.54 -23.26 -12.20
C ASP A 528 -0.46 -22.21 -11.70
N LYS A 529 -1.41 -21.85 -12.57
CA LYS A 529 -2.41 -20.82 -12.27
C LYS A 529 -3.29 -21.19 -11.07
N ASP A 530 -3.74 -22.44 -10.98
CA ASP A 530 -4.69 -22.87 -9.97
C ASP A 530 -4.04 -22.96 -8.58
N THR A 531 -2.76 -23.35 -8.55
CA THR A 531 -1.90 -23.30 -7.35
C THR A 531 -1.71 -21.87 -6.87
N LEU A 532 -1.35 -20.95 -7.76
CA LEU A 532 -1.16 -19.54 -7.41
C LEU A 532 -2.45 -18.93 -6.85
N ASP A 533 -3.60 -19.16 -7.52
CA ASP A 533 -4.88 -18.64 -7.05
C ASP A 533 -5.26 -19.25 -5.68
N SER A 534 -4.89 -20.51 -5.41
CA SER A 534 -5.08 -21.17 -4.10
C SER A 534 -4.23 -20.54 -3.00
N VAL A 535 -2.93 -20.32 -3.26
CA VAL A 535 -2.04 -19.63 -2.31
C VAL A 535 -2.50 -18.19 -2.08
N GLY A 536 -2.91 -17.48 -3.14
CA GLY A 536 -3.45 -16.13 -3.05
C GLY A 536 -4.71 -16.04 -2.17
N ARG A 537 -5.58 -17.06 -2.20
CA ARG A 537 -6.74 -17.17 -1.31
C ARG A 537 -6.33 -17.41 0.15
N LEU A 538 -5.36 -18.29 0.40
CA LEU A 538 -4.83 -18.53 1.75
C LEU A 538 -4.27 -17.22 2.34
N LEU A 539 -3.48 -16.46 1.57
CA LEU A 539 -2.95 -15.17 2.01
C LEU A 539 -4.06 -14.17 2.38
N ASP A 540 -5.15 -14.09 1.60
CA ASP A 540 -6.28 -13.19 1.91
C ASP A 540 -7.03 -13.59 3.19
N LEU A 541 -7.13 -14.90 3.46
CA LEU A 541 -7.70 -15.42 4.70
C LEU A 541 -6.79 -15.10 5.89
N CYS A 542 -5.50 -15.34 5.77
CA CYS A 542 -4.54 -15.18 6.86
C CYS A 542 -4.31 -13.73 7.26
N ASP A 543 -4.26 -12.82 6.29
CA ASP A 543 -4.17 -11.37 6.53
C ASP A 543 -5.25 -10.90 7.53
N ARG A 544 -6.50 -11.27 7.26
CA ARG A 544 -7.65 -10.90 8.11
C ARG A 544 -7.73 -11.72 9.39
N ARG A 545 -7.32 -13.00 9.34
CA ARG A 545 -7.42 -13.93 10.48
C ARG A 545 -6.43 -13.58 11.58
N LEU A 546 -5.22 -13.17 11.22
CA LEU A 546 -4.20 -12.71 12.18
C LEU A 546 -4.41 -11.26 12.60
N GLY A 547 -5.11 -10.46 11.80
CA GLY A 547 -5.31 -9.03 12.08
C GLY A 547 -4.01 -8.22 12.04
N SER A 548 -2.97 -8.76 11.41
CA SER A 548 -1.69 -8.08 11.18
C SER A 548 -1.89 -7.04 10.08
N ARG A 549 -1.76 -5.76 10.44
CA ARG A 549 -1.73 -4.67 9.42
C ARG A 549 -0.51 -4.80 8.52
N ASP A 550 0.51 -5.52 8.97
CA ASP A 550 1.81 -5.61 8.32
C ASP A 550 1.72 -6.52 7.08
N LEU A 551 1.01 -7.66 7.18
CA LEU A 551 0.71 -8.52 6.02
C LEU A 551 -0.11 -7.79 4.94
N ALA A 552 -1.15 -7.04 5.35
CA ALA A 552 -1.97 -6.24 4.44
C ALA A 552 -1.13 -5.18 3.70
N GLY A 553 -0.16 -4.58 4.40
CA GLY A 553 0.76 -3.57 3.86
C GLY A 553 1.60 -4.09 2.70
N LEU A 554 2.04 -5.35 2.76
CA LEU A 554 2.88 -5.97 1.72
C LEU A 554 2.13 -6.31 0.42
N GLN A 555 0.79 -6.33 0.44
CA GLN A 555 -0.05 -6.67 -0.71
C GLN A 555 0.32 -8.00 -1.40
N LEU A 556 0.86 -8.98 -0.65
CA LEU A 556 1.45 -10.21 -1.19
C LEU A 556 0.52 -10.96 -2.14
N ARG A 557 -0.78 -10.99 -1.83
CA ARG A 557 -1.84 -11.58 -2.68
C ARG A 557 -1.73 -11.17 -4.15
N ARG A 558 -1.34 -9.92 -4.45
CA ARG A 558 -1.27 -9.41 -5.82
C ARG A 558 -0.22 -10.10 -6.69
N TYR A 559 0.77 -10.75 -6.10
CA TYR A 559 1.77 -11.55 -6.81
C TYR A 559 1.28 -12.98 -7.08
N PHE A 560 0.19 -13.41 -6.45
CA PHE A 560 -0.40 -14.74 -6.64
C PHE A 560 -1.66 -14.73 -7.49
N MET A 561 -2.18 -13.56 -7.85
CA MET A 561 -3.31 -13.46 -8.76
C MET A 561 -2.81 -13.52 -10.20
N ALA A 562 -3.34 -14.47 -10.99
CA ALA A 562 -2.95 -14.66 -12.38
C ALA A 562 -3.27 -13.46 -13.29
N GLN A 563 -4.14 -12.56 -12.86
CA GLN A 563 -4.50 -11.34 -13.60
C GLN A 563 -3.75 -10.13 -13.05
N GLY A 564 -2.94 -9.47 -13.89
CA GLY A 564 -2.39 -8.14 -13.60
C GLY A 564 -0.87 -7.94 -13.82
N GLY A 565 -0.17 -8.84 -14.53
CA GLY A 565 1.25 -8.66 -14.91
C GLY A 565 2.27 -8.65 -13.76
N ARG A 566 1.81 -8.68 -12.50
CA ARG A 566 2.67 -8.66 -11.31
C ARG A 566 3.41 -9.98 -11.09
N ARG A 567 2.85 -11.12 -11.53
CA ARG A 567 3.59 -12.39 -11.59
C ARG A 567 4.79 -12.25 -12.51
N ASP A 568 4.58 -11.75 -13.73
CA ASP A 568 5.66 -11.60 -14.71
C ASP A 568 6.72 -10.61 -14.22
N ALA A 569 6.29 -9.51 -13.60
CA ALA A 569 7.21 -8.57 -12.96
C ALA A 569 8.00 -9.19 -11.80
N MET A 570 7.37 -10.05 -10.99
CA MET A 570 8.07 -10.79 -9.93
C MET A 570 9.06 -11.79 -10.52
N LEU A 571 8.68 -12.55 -11.55
CA LEU A 571 9.58 -13.49 -12.21
C LEU A 571 10.79 -12.78 -12.85
N ALA A 572 10.55 -11.65 -13.54
CA ALA A 572 11.62 -10.81 -14.07
C ALA A 572 12.54 -10.28 -12.96
N HIS A 573 11.96 -9.83 -11.84
CA HIS A 573 12.73 -9.38 -10.69
C HIS A 573 13.59 -10.49 -10.07
N LEU A 574 13.05 -11.71 -9.94
CA LEU A 574 13.80 -12.88 -9.45
C LEU A 574 14.94 -13.27 -10.40
N MET A 575 14.75 -13.13 -11.72
CA MET A 575 15.81 -13.31 -12.69
C MET A 575 16.92 -12.26 -12.51
N ASN A 576 16.56 -10.99 -12.36
CA ASN A 576 17.52 -9.92 -12.11
C ASN A 576 18.30 -10.14 -10.82
N LEU A 577 17.66 -10.55 -9.72
CA LEU A 577 18.35 -10.88 -8.46
C LEU A 577 19.39 -12.01 -8.64
N ARG A 578 19.04 -13.06 -9.40
CA ARG A 578 19.97 -14.16 -9.71
C ARG A 578 21.13 -13.71 -10.58
N ASP A 579 20.86 -12.88 -11.59
CA ASP A 579 21.87 -12.38 -12.51
C ASP A 579 22.78 -11.33 -11.84
N GLY A 580 22.23 -10.53 -10.93
CA GLY A 580 22.98 -9.61 -10.06
C GLY A 580 23.95 -10.35 -9.15
N GLU A 581 23.49 -11.38 -8.45
CA GLU A 581 24.37 -12.23 -7.60
C GLU A 581 25.44 -12.97 -8.40
N ARG A 582 25.09 -13.51 -9.58
CA ARG A 582 26.08 -14.15 -10.45
C ARG A 582 27.15 -13.17 -10.90
N TRP A 583 26.74 -11.98 -11.35
CA TRP A 583 27.65 -10.90 -11.73
C TRP A 583 28.54 -10.48 -10.55
N ALA A 584 27.97 -10.34 -9.35
CA ALA A 584 28.70 -9.93 -8.16
C ALA A 584 29.78 -10.94 -7.78
N THR A 585 29.45 -12.23 -7.84
CA THR A 585 30.39 -13.34 -7.59
C THR A 585 31.53 -13.33 -8.61
N GLN A 586 31.21 -13.24 -9.91
CA GLN A 586 32.22 -13.18 -10.97
C GLN A 586 33.13 -11.94 -10.84
N THR A 587 32.55 -10.81 -10.45
CA THR A 587 33.29 -9.55 -10.27
C THR A 587 34.23 -9.63 -9.06
N LEU A 588 33.81 -10.29 -7.96
CA LEU A 588 34.69 -10.53 -6.81
C LEU A 588 35.90 -11.41 -7.18
N GLU A 589 35.74 -12.36 -8.11
CA GLU A 589 36.84 -13.16 -8.66
C GLU A 589 37.71 -12.37 -9.65
N GLU A 590 37.13 -11.41 -10.37
CA GLU A 590 37.85 -10.56 -11.33
C GLU A 590 38.77 -9.55 -10.63
N ILE A 591 38.30 -8.87 -9.58
CA ILE A 591 38.99 -7.73 -8.95
C ILE A 591 40.47 -8.02 -8.59
N PRO A 592 40.81 -9.15 -7.93
CA PRO A 592 42.21 -9.47 -7.60
C PRO A 592 43.11 -9.67 -8.82
N ASN A 593 42.53 -9.95 -10.00
CA ASN A 593 43.25 -10.27 -11.22
C ASN A 593 43.43 -9.06 -12.16
N LEU A 594 42.89 -7.89 -11.82
CA LEU A 594 42.97 -6.68 -12.66
C LEU A 594 44.39 -6.11 -12.80
N GLY A 595 45.31 -6.48 -11.90
CA GLY A 595 46.63 -5.87 -11.80
C GLY A 595 46.57 -4.41 -11.31
N VAL A 596 47.62 -3.63 -11.58
CA VAL A 596 47.82 -2.27 -11.02
C VAL A 596 48.06 -1.19 -12.09
N GLY A 597 47.80 -1.49 -13.36
CA GLY A 597 47.99 -0.56 -14.48
C GLY A 597 46.81 0.38 -14.74
N PRO A 598 46.92 1.31 -15.72
CA PRO A 598 45.84 2.24 -16.08
C PRO A 598 44.53 1.54 -16.49
N GLY A 599 44.63 0.37 -17.13
CA GLY A 599 43.47 -0.45 -17.48
C GLY A 599 42.70 -0.96 -16.26
N ALA A 600 43.39 -1.22 -15.14
CA ALA A 600 42.77 -1.64 -13.88
C ALA A 600 41.93 -0.50 -13.28
N ALA A 601 42.43 0.75 -13.31
CA ALA A 601 41.69 1.92 -12.83
C ALA A 601 40.38 2.16 -13.61
N ALA A 602 40.45 2.06 -14.95
CA ALA A 602 39.28 2.18 -15.81
C ALA A 602 38.25 1.06 -15.54
N ARG A 603 38.73 -0.19 -15.39
CA ARG A 603 37.85 -1.35 -15.11
C ARG A 603 37.21 -1.26 -13.72
N LEU A 604 37.94 -0.84 -12.69
CA LEU A 604 37.38 -0.59 -11.36
C LEU A 604 36.30 0.49 -11.37
N THR A 605 36.46 1.54 -12.19
CA THR A 605 35.43 2.58 -12.37
C THR A 605 34.18 2.03 -13.05
N ALA A 606 34.35 1.18 -14.07
CA ALA A 606 33.24 0.51 -14.73
C ALA A 606 32.48 -0.43 -13.76
N ILE A 607 33.21 -1.19 -12.93
CA ILE A 607 32.63 -2.05 -11.89
C ILE A 607 31.84 -1.22 -10.86
N ASP A 608 32.37 -0.08 -10.43
CA ASP A 608 31.72 0.82 -9.46
C ASP A 608 30.41 1.41 -10.01
N ASN A 609 30.42 1.83 -11.29
CA ASN A 609 29.23 2.31 -11.98
C ASN A 609 28.17 1.20 -12.15
N GLU A 610 28.58 -0.02 -12.48
CA GLU A 610 27.68 -1.17 -12.60
C GLU A 610 27.14 -1.61 -11.23
N LEU A 611 27.93 -1.50 -10.17
CA LEU A 611 27.47 -1.71 -8.79
C LEU A 611 26.41 -0.67 -8.37
N ALA A 612 26.53 0.57 -8.84
CA ALA A 612 25.55 1.61 -8.57
C ALA A 612 24.20 1.34 -9.26
N THR A 613 24.19 0.71 -10.44
CA THR A 613 22.96 0.36 -11.17
C THR A 613 22.36 -0.96 -10.69
N ARG A 614 23.19 -1.98 -10.46
CA ARG A 614 22.77 -3.33 -10.03
C ARG A 614 22.66 -3.49 -8.52
N GLY A 615 22.89 -2.43 -7.74
CA GLY A 615 22.96 -2.50 -6.28
C GLY A 615 21.78 -3.27 -5.68
N SER A 616 20.54 -2.91 -6.04
CA SER A 616 19.31 -3.56 -5.55
C SER A 616 19.16 -5.03 -5.95
N GLU A 617 19.92 -5.50 -6.95
CA GLU A 617 19.90 -6.89 -7.43
C GLU A 617 20.84 -7.81 -6.63
N ILE A 618 21.62 -7.25 -5.70
CA ILE A 618 22.68 -7.95 -4.97
C ILE A 618 22.39 -7.89 -3.47
N ALA A 619 22.51 -9.03 -2.78
CA ALA A 619 22.38 -9.12 -1.35
C ALA A 619 23.37 -8.21 -0.64
N GLN A 620 22.92 -7.59 0.45
CA GLN A 620 23.70 -6.60 1.18
C GLN A 620 25.11 -7.10 1.58
N PRO A 621 25.30 -8.34 2.09
CA PRO A 621 26.64 -8.84 2.43
C PRO A 621 27.57 -8.92 1.21
N THR A 622 27.08 -9.41 0.07
CA THR A 622 27.86 -9.50 -1.17
C THR A 622 28.23 -8.12 -1.70
N ARG A 623 27.31 -7.16 -1.61
CA ARG A 623 27.52 -5.76 -2.01
C ARG A 623 28.60 -5.09 -1.16
N ASP A 624 28.60 -5.32 0.15
CA ASP A 624 29.61 -4.75 1.05
C ASP A 624 30.99 -5.39 0.85
N ASN A 625 31.03 -6.70 0.54
CA ASN A 625 32.26 -7.38 0.12
C ASN A 625 32.82 -6.79 -1.19
N LEU A 626 31.97 -6.52 -2.19
CA LEU A 626 32.36 -5.87 -3.43
C LEU A 626 32.94 -4.48 -3.20
N ARG A 627 32.27 -3.63 -2.41
CA ARG A 627 32.76 -2.29 -2.07
C ARG A 627 34.13 -2.36 -1.39
N THR A 628 34.31 -3.30 -0.47
CA THR A 628 35.59 -3.52 0.22
C THR A 628 36.68 -3.96 -0.76
N ALA A 629 36.39 -4.89 -1.66
CA ALA A 629 37.33 -5.36 -2.67
C ALA A 629 37.73 -4.25 -3.67
N ILE A 630 36.75 -3.47 -4.15
CA ILE A 630 36.98 -2.32 -5.04
C ILE A 630 37.88 -1.29 -4.35
N ALA A 631 37.57 -0.92 -3.10
CA ALA A 631 38.34 0.06 -2.35
C ALA A 631 39.79 -0.40 -2.12
N ARG A 632 39.99 -1.68 -1.77
CA ARG A 632 41.33 -2.25 -1.59
C ARG A 632 42.13 -2.22 -2.90
N GLN A 633 41.55 -2.71 -4.00
CA GLN A 633 42.25 -2.75 -5.29
C GLN A 633 42.55 -1.34 -5.82
N ARG A 634 41.61 -0.39 -5.63
CA ARG A 634 41.82 1.00 -6.03
C ARG A 634 43.01 1.63 -5.30
N ALA A 635 43.16 1.35 -3.99
CA ALA A 635 44.32 1.81 -3.24
C ALA A 635 45.65 1.23 -3.77
N GLU A 636 45.67 -0.05 -4.15
CA GLU A 636 46.86 -0.69 -4.75
C GLU A 636 47.23 -0.07 -6.11
N VAL A 637 46.24 0.15 -6.98
CA VAL A 637 46.43 0.79 -8.29
C VAL A 637 46.92 2.23 -8.13
N GLU A 638 46.31 3.00 -7.23
CA GLU A 638 46.74 4.36 -6.95
C GLU A 638 48.18 4.41 -6.41
N ALA A 639 48.55 3.52 -5.48
CA ALA A 639 49.90 3.45 -4.96
C ALA A 639 50.92 3.17 -6.08
N HIS A 640 50.61 2.25 -7.00
CA HIS A 640 51.47 1.94 -8.14
C HIS A 640 51.60 3.13 -9.10
N ILE A 641 50.50 3.81 -9.44
CA ILE A 641 50.52 5.00 -10.30
C ILE A 641 51.36 6.12 -9.66
N ARG A 642 51.23 6.35 -8.35
CA ARG A 642 52.06 7.34 -7.63
C ARG A 642 53.53 6.96 -7.66
N GLU A 643 53.88 5.68 -7.51
CA GLU A 643 55.26 5.21 -7.61
C GLU A 643 55.84 5.45 -9.02
N GLN A 644 55.12 5.07 -10.08
CA GLN A 644 55.54 5.33 -11.46
C GLN A 644 55.69 6.83 -11.75
N THR A 645 54.76 7.64 -11.25
CA THR A 645 54.81 9.11 -11.36
C THR A 645 56.06 9.65 -10.67
N SER A 646 56.40 9.14 -9.48
CA SER A 646 57.63 9.53 -8.75
C SER A 646 58.88 9.28 -9.59
N ARG A 647 58.99 8.09 -10.21
CA ARG A 647 60.12 7.74 -11.09
C ARG A 647 60.21 8.66 -12.31
N ARG A 648 59.07 8.98 -12.93
CA ARG A 648 59.03 9.89 -14.09
C ARG A 648 59.42 11.32 -13.70
N VAL A 649 58.89 11.82 -12.57
CA VAL A 649 59.20 13.15 -12.05
C VAL A 649 60.69 13.28 -11.73
N LEU A 650 61.30 12.29 -11.07
CA LEU A 650 62.74 12.32 -10.79
C LEU A 650 63.58 12.33 -12.07
N ALA A 651 63.24 11.51 -13.06
CA ALA A 651 63.95 11.50 -14.34
C ALA A 651 63.80 12.82 -15.12
N GLU A 652 62.60 13.42 -15.12
CA GLU A 652 62.36 14.74 -15.72
C GLU A 652 63.07 15.86 -14.95
N ALA A 653 63.20 15.73 -13.63
CA ALA A 653 63.92 16.68 -12.78
C ALA A 653 65.42 16.68 -13.07
N GLU A 654 66.03 15.49 -13.27
CA GLU A 654 67.44 15.35 -13.64
C GLU A 654 67.75 16.00 -15.01
N ASP A 655 66.83 15.92 -15.97
CA ASP A 655 66.97 16.52 -17.29
C ASP A 655 66.62 18.02 -17.34
N MET A 656 65.94 18.54 -16.32
CA MET A 656 65.47 19.94 -16.24
C MET A 656 66.53 21.01 -16.60
N PRO A 657 67.82 20.89 -16.20
CA PRO A 657 68.83 21.88 -16.55
C PRO A 657 69.05 22.02 -18.06
N THR A 658 68.85 20.95 -18.83
CA THR A 658 69.09 20.91 -20.30
C THR A 658 67.95 21.54 -21.11
N TRP A 659 66.78 21.78 -20.49
CA TRP A 659 65.62 22.30 -21.18
C TRP A 659 65.86 23.72 -21.73
N PRO A 660 65.26 24.08 -22.89
CA PRO A 660 65.45 25.38 -23.50
C PRO A 660 64.90 26.50 -22.62
N ASN A 661 65.55 27.66 -22.64
CA ASN A 661 65.11 28.85 -21.90
C ASN A 661 64.02 29.61 -22.67
N GLU A 662 62.85 29.00 -22.79
CA GLU A 662 61.70 29.55 -23.53
C GLU A 662 60.44 29.60 -22.63
N PRO A 663 59.48 30.50 -22.91
CA PRO A 663 58.27 30.65 -22.08
C PRO A 663 57.49 29.34 -21.86
N ARG A 664 57.43 28.46 -22.88
CA ARG A 664 56.74 27.15 -22.78
C ARG A 664 57.41 26.21 -21.76
N THR A 665 58.69 26.39 -21.48
CA THR A 665 59.40 25.60 -20.48
C THR A 665 58.88 25.89 -19.08
N VAL A 666 58.42 27.11 -18.78
CA VAL A 666 57.82 27.44 -17.48
C VAL A 666 56.51 26.69 -17.24
N GLN A 667 55.71 26.47 -18.28
CA GLN A 667 54.51 25.63 -18.21
C GLN A 667 54.87 24.17 -17.95
N ARG A 668 55.90 23.65 -18.62
CA ARG A 668 56.42 22.29 -18.39
C ARG A 668 56.94 22.10 -16.96
N LEU A 669 57.65 23.08 -16.41
CA LEU A 669 58.07 23.10 -15.00
C LEU A 669 56.86 23.04 -14.06
N GLY A 670 55.79 23.76 -14.39
CA GLY A 670 54.54 23.69 -13.64
C GLY A 670 53.87 22.32 -13.65
N GLN A 671 53.82 21.67 -14.81
CA GLN A 671 53.31 20.30 -14.95
C GLN A 671 54.17 19.30 -14.16
N LEU A 672 55.49 19.50 -14.14
CA LEU A 672 56.42 18.68 -13.36
C LEU A 672 56.16 18.82 -11.86
N LEU A 673 55.99 20.05 -11.35
CA LEU A 673 55.66 20.30 -9.94
C LEU A 673 54.28 19.76 -9.55
N ALA A 674 53.28 19.90 -10.42
CA ALA A 674 51.96 19.31 -10.19
C ALA A 674 52.01 17.77 -10.16
N SER A 675 52.80 17.17 -11.06
CA SER A 675 53.03 15.71 -11.06
C SER A 675 53.75 15.27 -9.78
N ALA A 676 54.68 16.07 -9.28
CA ALA A 676 55.39 15.81 -8.02
C ALA A 676 54.46 15.84 -6.79
N GLN A 677 53.46 16.72 -6.77
CA GLN A 677 52.44 16.74 -5.70
C GLN A 677 51.61 15.45 -5.65
N ASN A 678 51.41 14.79 -6.79
CA ASN A 678 50.65 13.54 -6.92
C ASN A 678 51.54 12.30 -6.90
N SER A 679 52.73 12.40 -6.33
CA SER A 679 53.73 11.34 -6.29
C SER A 679 54.10 10.96 -4.84
N ASN A 680 54.90 9.91 -4.67
CA ASN A 680 55.44 9.48 -3.37
C ASN A 680 56.77 10.16 -3.01
N LEU A 681 57.09 11.32 -3.61
CA LEU A 681 58.29 12.07 -3.25
C LEU A 681 58.23 12.57 -1.80
N ASP A 682 59.34 12.41 -1.08
CA ASP A 682 59.46 12.97 0.26
C ASP A 682 59.49 14.51 0.23
N SER A 683 59.43 15.15 1.41
CA SER A 683 59.42 16.62 1.50
C SER A 683 60.71 17.24 1.00
N ALA A 684 61.86 16.61 1.25
CA ALA A 684 63.16 17.12 0.84
C ALA A 684 63.31 17.10 -0.69
N GLN A 685 62.90 16.02 -1.35
CA GLN A 685 62.88 15.89 -2.81
C GLN A 685 61.95 16.91 -3.46
N ARG A 686 60.77 17.15 -2.87
CA ARG A 686 59.83 18.16 -3.37
C ARG A 686 60.36 19.58 -3.21
N GLU A 687 60.97 19.89 -2.07
CA GLU A 687 61.61 21.19 -1.83
C GLU A 687 62.75 21.43 -2.81
N GLU A 688 63.60 20.43 -3.03
CA GLU A 688 64.71 20.49 -3.97
C GLU A 688 64.24 20.68 -5.42
N LEU A 689 63.24 19.90 -5.85
CA LEU A 689 62.61 20.07 -7.16
C LEU A 689 62.01 21.46 -7.33
N SER A 690 61.29 21.95 -6.31
CA SER A 690 60.70 23.29 -6.32
C SER A 690 61.76 24.38 -6.41
N ARG A 691 62.90 24.20 -5.74
CA ARG A 691 64.02 25.14 -5.76
C ARG A 691 64.67 25.20 -7.14
N GLN A 692 64.94 24.04 -7.75
CA GLN A 692 65.52 23.96 -9.10
C GLN A 692 64.56 24.54 -10.16
N ALA A 693 63.27 24.19 -10.08
CA ALA A 693 62.25 24.70 -10.99
C ALA A 693 62.10 26.22 -10.89
N ARG A 694 62.15 26.79 -9.68
CA ARG A 694 62.15 28.25 -9.46
C ARG A 694 63.34 28.93 -10.10
N ALA A 695 64.56 28.43 -9.86
CA ALA A 695 65.77 29.00 -10.44
C ALA A 695 65.74 28.97 -11.98
N LYS A 696 65.22 27.89 -12.58
CA LYS A 696 65.05 27.79 -14.04
C LYS A 696 63.96 28.73 -14.55
N ALA A 697 62.83 28.83 -13.87
CA ALA A 697 61.75 29.76 -14.22
C ALA A 697 62.22 31.22 -14.14
N GLU A 698 63.00 31.59 -13.12
CA GLU A 698 63.58 32.92 -12.96
C GLU A 698 64.53 33.26 -14.12
N ALA A 699 65.41 32.33 -14.52
CA ALA A 699 66.30 32.53 -15.66
C ALA A 699 65.56 32.77 -17.00
N ILE A 700 64.34 32.24 -17.14
CA ILE A 700 63.48 32.43 -18.33
C ILE A 700 62.69 33.74 -18.23
N THR A 701 62.14 34.04 -17.05
CA THR A 701 61.21 35.15 -16.84
C THR A 701 61.90 36.49 -16.68
N GLN A 702 63.11 36.53 -16.10
CA GLN A 702 63.80 37.78 -15.81
C GLN A 702 64.08 38.66 -17.04
N PRO A 703 64.52 38.12 -18.19
CA PRO A 703 64.64 38.90 -19.43
C PRO A 703 63.29 39.46 -19.91
N MET A 704 62.20 38.70 -19.75
CA MET A 704 60.85 39.12 -20.15
C MET A 704 60.34 40.26 -19.27
N VAL A 705 60.48 40.12 -17.94
CA VAL A 705 60.12 41.17 -16.97
C VAL A 705 60.90 42.45 -17.24
N THR A 706 62.19 42.33 -17.57
CA THR A 706 63.03 43.47 -17.96
C THR A 706 62.50 44.16 -19.22
N ALA A 707 62.12 43.39 -20.25
CA ALA A 707 61.53 43.93 -21.47
C ALA A 707 60.17 44.60 -21.23
N TRP A 708 59.30 44.00 -20.41
CA TRP A 708 58.02 44.58 -20.02
C TRP A 708 58.19 45.88 -19.23
N ARG A 709 59.16 45.96 -18.31
CA ARG A 709 59.50 47.20 -17.60
C ARG A 709 59.97 48.30 -18.55
N GLN A 710 60.67 47.94 -19.64
CA GLN A 710 61.06 48.90 -20.66
C GLN A 710 59.83 49.40 -21.44
N GLN A 711 58.97 48.49 -21.91
CA GLN A 711 57.72 48.84 -22.61
C GLN A 711 56.79 49.68 -21.75
N PHE A 712 56.69 49.40 -20.44
CA PHE A 712 55.93 50.21 -19.50
C PHE A 712 56.48 51.64 -19.37
N ARG A 713 57.81 51.81 -19.33
CA ARG A 713 58.45 53.13 -19.29
C ARG A 713 58.28 53.94 -20.57
N GLU A 714 58.16 53.25 -21.69
CA GLU A 714 57.93 53.84 -23.02
C GLU A 714 56.44 54.08 -23.31
N ALA A 715 55.54 53.59 -22.46
CA ALA A 715 54.12 53.87 -22.59
C ALA A 715 53.86 55.36 -22.34
N GLY A 716 53.27 56.03 -23.34
CA GLY A 716 52.84 57.42 -23.23
C GLY A 716 51.75 57.62 -22.17
N ARG A 717 51.38 58.88 -21.94
CA ARG A 717 50.28 59.27 -21.04
C ARG A 717 49.05 59.80 -21.79
N ASP A 718 48.84 59.25 -22.97
CA ASP A 718 47.76 59.56 -23.91
C ASP A 718 46.92 58.30 -24.22
N LEU A 719 45.98 58.41 -25.16
CA LEU A 719 45.11 57.31 -25.57
C LEU A 719 45.91 56.11 -26.16
N GLU A 720 46.99 56.38 -26.90
CA GLU A 720 47.88 55.35 -27.43
C GLU A 720 48.67 54.66 -26.30
N GLY A 721 49.10 55.43 -25.29
CA GLY A 721 49.65 54.91 -24.04
C GLY A 721 48.69 53.97 -23.32
N LEU A 722 47.40 54.29 -23.26
CA LEU A 722 46.35 53.43 -22.70
C LEU A 722 46.27 52.08 -23.45
N ALA A 723 46.26 52.09 -24.79
CA ALA A 723 46.26 50.87 -25.59
C ALA A 723 47.50 50.00 -25.35
N ARG A 724 48.70 50.61 -25.29
CA ARG A 724 49.96 49.90 -25.03
C ARG A 724 49.98 49.27 -23.64
N LEU A 725 49.53 50.00 -22.63
CA LEU A 725 49.43 49.48 -21.25
C LEU A 725 48.44 48.31 -21.15
N ARG A 726 47.30 48.39 -21.85
CA ARG A 726 46.35 47.28 -21.90
C ARG A 726 46.93 46.05 -22.61
N SER A 727 47.60 46.23 -23.75
CA SER A 727 48.29 45.13 -24.43
C SER A 727 49.39 44.50 -23.57
N LEU A 728 50.11 45.32 -22.80
CA LEU A 728 51.15 44.86 -21.88
C LEU A 728 50.55 44.11 -20.69
N GLU A 729 49.45 44.61 -20.13
CA GLU A 729 48.70 43.93 -19.07
C GLU A 729 48.20 42.55 -19.54
N ASP A 730 47.66 42.46 -20.75
CA ASP A 730 47.17 41.21 -21.32
C ASP A 730 48.31 40.21 -21.56
N ALA A 731 49.47 40.68 -22.06
CA ALA A 731 50.66 39.85 -22.24
C ALA A 731 51.20 39.28 -20.91
N ILE A 732 51.29 40.12 -19.87
CA ILE A 732 51.73 39.69 -18.53
C ILE A 732 50.69 38.75 -17.91
N SER A 733 49.41 39.11 -17.97
CA SER A 733 48.31 38.29 -17.40
C SER A 733 48.20 36.92 -18.09
N GLN A 734 48.38 36.86 -19.41
CA GLN A 734 48.39 35.61 -20.16
C GLN A 734 49.58 34.73 -19.76
N PHE A 735 50.75 35.34 -19.57
CA PHE A 735 51.92 34.63 -19.08
C PHE A 735 51.68 34.10 -17.66
N ASP A 736 51.30 34.96 -16.70
CA ASP A 736 51.03 34.60 -15.30
C ASP A 736 49.90 33.58 -15.14
N GLY A 737 48.87 33.66 -15.98
CA GLY A 737 47.77 32.69 -16.02
C GLY A 737 48.24 31.30 -16.44
N SER A 738 49.32 31.22 -17.22
CA SER A 738 49.92 29.96 -17.66
C SER A 738 51.02 29.44 -16.74
N VAL A 739 51.44 30.24 -15.76
CA VAL A 739 52.53 29.92 -14.83
C VAL A 739 51.96 29.63 -13.44
N PRO A 740 52.28 28.47 -12.83
CA PRO A 740 51.84 28.18 -11.47
C PRO A 740 52.32 29.24 -10.48
N PRO A 741 51.52 29.60 -9.45
CA PRO A 741 51.88 30.65 -8.49
C PRO A 741 53.26 30.46 -7.86
N ALA A 742 53.67 29.22 -7.60
CA ALA A 742 54.97 28.89 -7.00
C ALA A 742 56.19 29.18 -7.89
N LEU A 743 55.98 29.45 -9.18
CA LEU A 743 57.00 29.76 -10.20
C LEU A 743 56.88 31.19 -10.76
N ARG A 744 55.95 32.00 -10.24
CA ARG A 744 55.79 33.39 -10.68
C ARG A 744 56.95 34.23 -10.17
N HIS A 745 57.25 35.27 -10.92
CA HIS A 745 58.30 36.21 -10.58
C HIS A 745 57.68 37.42 -9.86
N ASP A 746 58.11 37.71 -8.63
CA ASP A 746 57.51 38.77 -7.79
C ASP A 746 57.50 40.16 -8.44
N ASP A 747 58.54 40.46 -9.23
CA ASP A 747 58.63 41.70 -10.00
C ASP A 747 57.59 41.83 -11.12
N ALA A 748 57.06 40.72 -11.64
CA ALA A 748 56.01 40.72 -12.66
C ALA A 748 54.66 41.12 -12.06
N ASP A 749 54.31 40.57 -10.89
CA ASP A 749 53.11 40.95 -10.13
C ASP A 749 53.16 42.43 -9.72
N THR A 750 54.33 42.89 -9.28
CA THR A 750 54.56 44.31 -8.94
C THR A 750 54.39 45.22 -10.16
N LEU A 751 54.94 44.82 -11.32
CA LEU A 751 54.78 45.56 -12.57
C LEU A 751 53.31 45.56 -13.03
N LEU A 752 52.60 44.45 -12.91
CA LEU A 752 51.19 44.32 -13.27
C LEU A 752 50.31 45.24 -12.42
N ALA A 753 50.57 45.31 -11.11
CA ALA A 753 49.88 46.24 -10.21
C ALA A 753 50.15 47.70 -10.61
N LEU A 754 51.39 48.02 -10.99
CA LEU A 754 51.77 49.36 -11.45
C LEU A 754 51.10 49.72 -12.78
N ILE A 755 51.04 48.79 -13.73
CA ILE A 755 50.34 48.94 -15.01
C ILE A 755 48.85 49.20 -14.76
N ARG A 756 48.18 48.38 -13.96
CA ARG A 756 46.75 48.54 -13.65
C ARG A 756 46.43 49.89 -13.02
N ARG A 757 47.26 50.33 -12.06
CA ARG A 757 47.14 51.66 -11.45
C ARG A 757 47.30 52.77 -12.48
N THR A 758 48.37 52.71 -13.28
CA THR A 758 48.67 53.69 -14.34
C THR A 758 47.55 53.75 -15.38
N ARG A 759 46.98 52.58 -15.72
CA ARG A 759 45.85 52.46 -16.63
C ARG A 759 44.61 53.15 -16.06
N SER A 760 44.27 52.90 -14.80
CA SER A 760 43.17 53.59 -14.11
C SER A 760 43.36 55.10 -14.13
N GLU A 761 44.56 55.60 -13.85
CA GLU A 761 44.87 57.04 -13.88
C GLU A 761 44.66 57.65 -15.29
N LEU A 762 44.99 56.92 -16.36
CA LEU A 762 44.75 57.38 -17.74
C LEU A 762 43.29 57.31 -18.15
N VAL A 763 42.55 56.30 -17.70
CA VAL A 763 41.11 56.21 -17.94
C VAL A 763 40.39 57.39 -17.29
N ASP A 764 40.81 57.82 -16.10
CA ASP A 764 40.20 58.97 -15.42
C ASP A 764 40.65 60.33 -15.98
N ALA A 765 41.61 60.36 -16.92
CA ALA A 765 42.15 61.60 -17.48
C ALA A 765 41.21 62.23 -18.54
N PRO A 766 40.76 63.50 -18.37
CA PRO A 766 39.83 64.14 -19.31
C PRO A 766 40.35 64.23 -20.74
N ALA A 767 41.65 64.43 -20.93
CA ALA A 767 42.28 64.51 -22.25
C ALA A 767 42.24 63.16 -23.00
N VAL A 768 42.39 62.04 -22.28
CA VAL A 768 42.28 60.69 -22.85
C VAL A 768 40.85 60.39 -23.25
N ARG A 769 39.87 60.77 -22.41
CA ARG A 769 38.44 60.68 -22.74
C ARG A 769 38.08 61.49 -23.98
N GLN A 770 38.53 62.74 -24.08
CA GLN A 770 38.28 63.58 -25.26
C GLN A 770 38.90 62.99 -26.53
N ALA A 771 40.13 62.48 -26.45
CA ALA A 771 40.77 61.79 -27.58
C ALA A 771 40.00 60.52 -27.99
N PHE A 772 39.50 59.76 -27.02
CA PHE A 772 38.68 58.57 -27.29
C PHE A 772 37.37 58.93 -27.99
N LEU A 773 36.66 59.96 -27.53
CA LEU A 773 35.44 60.46 -28.18
C LEU A 773 35.71 60.92 -29.61
N ALA A 774 36.81 61.65 -29.84
CA ALA A 774 37.21 62.07 -31.18
C ALA A 774 37.47 60.87 -32.11
N GLU A 775 38.10 59.79 -31.62
CA GLU A 775 38.27 58.57 -32.41
C GLU A 775 36.93 57.88 -32.72
N LEU A 776 35.99 57.82 -31.77
CA LEU A 776 34.66 57.24 -32.02
C LEU A 776 33.88 58.06 -33.06
N ASP A 777 34.09 59.38 -33.11
CA ASP A 777 33.43 60.29 -34.03
C ASP A 777 33.92 60.14 -35.47
N ASP A 778 35.21 59.83 -35.65
CA ASP A 778 35.86 59.65 -36.96
C ASP A 778 35.65 58.25 -37.56
N MET A 779 35.08 57.30 -36.80
CA MET A 779 34.83 55.94 -37.27
C MET A 779 33.78 55.90 -38.39
N ARG A 780 34.15 55.27 -39.52
CA ARG A 780 33.19 54.87 -40.56
C ARG A 780 32.63 53.49 -40.22
N HIS A 781 31.30 53.39 -40.10
CA HIS A 781 30.63 52.14 -39.72
C HIS A 781 30.16 51.38 -40.96
N SER A 782 30.33 50.06 -40.97
CA SER A 782 29.80 49.18 -42.02
C SER A 782 29.10 47.98 -41.39
N GLY A 783 27.80 47.82 -41.63
CA GLY A 783 27.05 46.70 -41.06
C GLY A 783 26.51 47.00 -39.66
N PHE A 784 27.14 46.45 -38.60
CA PHE A 784 26.65 46.53 -37.22
C PHE A 784 27.49 47.53 -36.39
N PRO A 785 27.04 48.79 -36.20
CA PRO A 785 27.83 49.83 -35.51
C PRO A 785 28.30 49.41 -34.12
N ARG A 786 27.45 48.66 -33.39
CA ARG A 786 27.80 48.07 -32.09
C ARG A 786 29.06 47.21 -32.12
N ASN A 787 29.18 46.32 -33.10
CA ASN A 787 30.35 45.43 -33.20
C ASN A 787 31.61 46.19 -33.57
N ASP A 788 31.50 47.19 -34.45
CA ASP A 788 32.63 48.01 -34.85
C ASP A 788 33.13 48.87 -33.68
N LEU A 789 32.22 49.51 -32.94
CA LEU A 789 32.51 50.32 -31.75
C LEU A 789 33.09 49.46 -30.62
N GLN A 790 32.51 48.30 -30.35
CA GLN A 790 33.02 47.37 -29.34
C GLN A 790 34.40 46.80 -29.73
N ARG A 791 34.65 46.51 -31.01
CA ARG A 791 35.96 46.06 -31.49
C ARG A 791 37.01 47.16 -31.38
N HIS A 792 36.64 48.41 -31.63
CA HIS A 792 37.52 49.56 -31.48
C HIS A 792 37.83 49.88 -30.02
N ALA A 793 36.79 49.97 -29.18
CA ALA A 793 36.92 50.15 -27.73
C ALA A 793 37.67 48.96 -27.08
N ALA A 794 37.46 47.79 -27.67
CA ALA A 794 38.29 46.60 -27.72
C ALA A 794 39.79 46.86 -27.53
N ARG A 795 40.38 47.89 -28.14
CA ARG A 795 41.81 48.20 -28.12
C ARG A 795 42.29 48.78 -26.78
N TYR A 796 41.42 49.45 -26.04
CA TYR A 796 41.78 50.25 -24.87
C TYR A 796 41.34 49.59 -23.55
N PHE A 797 40.25 48.82 -23.56
CA PHE A 797 39.67 48.21 -22.37
C PHE A 797 39.35 46.71 -22.58
N LYS A 798 39.20 45.97 -21.49
CA LYS A 798 38.75 44.57 -21.48
C LYS A 798 37.24 44.47 -21.64
N ALA A 799 36.73 43.38 -22.19
CA ALA A 799 35.28 43.16 -22.38
C ALA A 799 34.49 43.28 -21.06
N GLU A 800 35.06 42.78 -19.96
CA GLU A 800 34.49 42.85 -18.60
C GLU A 800 34.37 44.27 -18.06
N GLU A 801 35.25 45.18 -18.51
CA GLU A 801 35.28 46.59 -18.10
C GLU A 801 34.16 47.40 -18.77
N PHE A 802 33.63 46.92 -19.89
CA PHE A 802 32.43 47.46 -20.55
C PHE A 802 31.13 46.85 -20.03
N ALA A 803 31.15 45.59 -19.57
CA ALA A 803 29.95 44.89 -19.13
C ALA A 803 29.40 45.43 -17.78
N ARG A 804 30.24 46.08 -16.97
CA ARG A 804 29.85 46.66 -15.68
C ARG A 804 29.76 48.18 -15.79
N VAL A 805 28.53 48.70 -15.90
CA VAL A 805 28.21 50.15 -15.93
C VAL A 805 28.86 50.93 -14.77
N SER A 806 29.25 50.26 -13.68
CA SER A 806 29.81 50.86 -12.47
C SER A 806 31.33 51.04 -12.41
N ALA A 807 32.13 50.41 -13.28
CA ALA A 807 33.60 50.44 -13.14
C ALA A 807 34.28 51.65 -13.82
N HIS A 808 33.77 52.08 -14.99
CA HIS A 808 34.29 53.21 -15.78
C HIS A 808 33.14 54.01 -16.39
N GLY A 809 32.16 54.36 -15.55
CA GLY A 809 30.80 54.75 -15.95
C GLY A 809 30.70 55.88 -16.98
N ASP A 810 31.73 56.69 -17.17
CA ASP A 810 31.75 57.75 -18.17
C ASP A 810 32.04 57.23 -19.58
N PHE A 811 33.03 56.36 -19.76
CA PHE A 811 33.37 55.78 -21.06
C PHE A 811 32.31 54.80 -21.55
N ALA A 812 31.78 53.97 -20.64
CA ALA A 812 30.72 53.03 -20.99
C ALA A 812 29.43 53.76 -21.38
N ARG A 813 29.08 54.86 -20.69
CA ARG A 813 27.94 55.72 -21.06
C ARG A 813 28.17 56.42 -22.38
N ASP A 814 29.36 56.97 -22.61
CA ASP A 814 29.67 57.66 -23.87
C ASP A 814 29.63 56.70 -25.07
N LEU A 815 30.17 55.48 -24.91
CA LEU A 815 30.11 54.42 -25.92
C LEU A 815 28.68 53.98 -26.19
N GLU A 816 27.86 53.77 -25.15
CA GLU A 816 26.45 53.40 -25.27
C GLU A 816 25.63 54.51 -25.95
N HIS A 817 25.83 55.77 -25.56
CA HIS A 817 25.16 56.92 -26.15
C HIS A 817 25.50 57.06 -27.65
N ARG A 818 26.79 56.93 -28.01
CA ARG A 818 27.21 57.00 -29.42
C ARG A 818 26.70 55.80 -30.22
N MET A 819 26.70 54.62 -29.62
CA MET A 819 26.17 53.41 -30.25
C MET A 819 24.67 53.50 -30.52
N GLN A 820 23.87 54.00 -29.58
CA GLN A 820 22.44 54.23 -29.78
C GLN A 820 22.18 55.26 -30.89
N ALA A 821 22.94 56.37 -30.90
CA ALA A 821 22.82 57.38 -31.95
C ALA A 821 23.12 56.81 -33.35
N LEU A 822 24.11 55.93 -33.47
CA LEU A 822 24.49 55.28 -34.73
C LEU A 822 23.55 54.14 -35.13
N GLU A 823 23.01 53.38 -34.17
CA GLU A 823 21.97 52.37 -34.44
C GLU A 823 20.69 53.04 -34.95
N LEU A 824 20.28 54.17 -34.37
CA LEU A 824 19.13 54.97 -34.82
C LEU A 824 19.35 55.54 -36.24
N ALA A 825 20.53 56.12 -36.50
CA ALA A 825 20.89 56.69 -37.80
C ALA A 825 21.00 55.64 -38.92
N ALA A 826 21.15 54.35 -38.57
CA ALA A 826 21.23 53.25 -39.51
C ALA A 826 19.87 52.66 -39.93
N VAL A 827 18.76 53.10 -39.32
CA VAL A 827 17.40 52.66 -39.68
C VAL A 827 16.86 53.52 -40.81
N ALA A 828 16.38 52.91 -41.90
CA ALA A 828 15.62 53.63 -42.90
C ALA A 828 14.22 53.94 -42.34
N VAL A 829 13.91 55.22 -42.11
CA VAL A 829 12.60 55.65 -41.58
C VAL A 829 11.79 56.32 -42.68
N SER A 830 10.53 55.92 -42.84
CA SER A 830 9.60 56.63 -43.72
C SER A 830 8.19 56.73 -43.11
N ASP A 831 7.47 57.78 -43.49
CA ASP A 831 6.06 57.98 -43.13
C ASP A 831 5.20 57.89 -44.40
N ARG A 832 4.28 56.92 -44.43
CA ARG A 832 3.32 56.70 -45.51
C ARG A 832 1.88 56.96 -45.05
N SER A 833 1.68 57.53 -43.87
CA SER A 833 0.36 57.87 -43.38
C SER A 833 -0.27 58.99 -44.23
N ALA A 834 -1.54 58.82 -44.61
CA ALA A 834 -2.23 59.74 -45.51
C ALA A 834 -2.62 61.08 -44.83
N SER A 835 -2.46 61.20 -43.51
CA SER A 835 -2.77 62.41 -42.74
C SER A 835 -2.06 62.38 -41.38
N SER A 836 -1.41 63.47 -40.97
CA SER A 836 -0.98 63.68 -39.59
C SER A 836 -2.03 64.47 -38.81
N LEU A 837 -2.55 63.87 -37.74
CA LEU A 837 -3.42 64.54 -36.79
C LEU A 837 -2.57 65.37 -35.81
N PRO A 838 -3.03 66.55 -35.36
CA PRO A 838 -2.33 67.31 -34.31
C PRO A 838 -2.13 66.46 -33.05
N GLY A 839 -0.89 66.36 -32.58
CA GLY A 839 -0.49 65.57 -31.40
C GLY A 839 -0.22 64.09 -31.67
N GLU A 840 -0.25 63.63 -32.92
CA GLU A 840 0.12 62.26 -33.32
C GLU A 840 1.65 62.04 -33.30
N PRO A 841 2.16 60.85 -32.94
CA PRO A 841 3.59 60.58 -32.97
C PRO A 841 4.15 60.58 -34.41
N SER A 842 5.34 61.13 -34.61
CA SER A 842 6.06 60.99 -35.88
C SER A 842 6.57 59.56 -36.10
N ALA A 843 6.98 59.22 -37.33
CA ALA A 843 7.60 57.92 -37.60
C ALA A 843 8.89 57.71 -36.77
N GLU A 844 9.64 58.78 -36.49
CA GLU A 844 10.84 58.76 -35.65
C GLU A 844 10.49 58.55 -34.17
N ASP A 845 9.44 59.21 -33.67
CA ASP A 845 8.91 59.00 -32.32
C ASP A 845 8.45 57.55 -32.11
N MET A 846 7.74 57.00 -33.10
CA MET A 846 7.29 55.61 -33.08
C MET A 846 8.47 54.64 -33.13
N LEU A 847 9.49 54.89 -33.96
CA LEU A 847 10.70 54.07 -34.01
C LEU A 847 11.41 54.06 -32.66
N ALA A 848 11.62 55.22 -32.05
CA ALA A 848 12.26 55.33 -30.74
C ALA A 848 11.50 54.53 -29.67
N ALA A 849 10.16 54.64 -29.66
CA ALA A 849 9.30 53.88 -28.75
C ALA A 849 9.35 52.36 -28.98
N VAL A 850 9.48 51.90 -30.23
CA VAL A 850 9.57 50.47 -30.60
C VAL A 850 10.98 49.92 -30.33
N MET A 851 12.03 50.74 -30.44
CA MET A 851 13.40 50.33 -30.15
C MET A 851 13.65 50.04 -28.67
N TYR A 852 12.95 50.73 -27.76
CA TYR A 852 13.08 50.52 -26.31
C TYR A 852 12.92 49.05 -25.88
N PRO A 853 11.80 48.35 -26.17
CA PRO A 853 11.63 46.94 -25.78
C PRO A 853 12.58 45.98 -26.51
N LEU A 854 13.04 46.31 -27.72
CA LEU A 854 14.05 45.54 -28.44
C LEU A 854 15.43 45.65 -27.77
N ASN A 855 15.78 46.83 -27.25
CA ASN A 855 17.00 47.02 -26.48
C ASN A 855 16.95 46.25 -25.15
N GLU A 856 15.81 46.26 -24.44
CA GLU A 856 15.62 45.42 -23.25
C GLU A 856 15.75 43.92 -23.57
N PHE A 857 15.20 43.48 -24.71
CA PHE A 857 15.35 42.11 -25.18
C PHE A 857 16.82 41.73 -25.41
N ASN A 858 17.58 42.57 -26.11
CA ASN A 858 19.01 42.38 -26.32
C ASN A 858 19.80 42.35 -24.99
N HIS A 859 19.46 43.23 -24.04
CA HIS A 859 20.07 43.22 -22.70
C HIS A 859 19.75 41.95 -21.91
N TYR A 860 18.51 41.44 -21.98
CA TYR A 860 18.09 40.22 -21.30
C TYR A 860 18.85 38.98 -21.78
N PHE A 861 19.02 38.83 -23.10
CA PHE A 861 19.75 37.69 -23.67
C PHE A 861 21.24 37.75 -23.31
N ARG A 862 21.85 38.94 -23.35
CA ARG A 862 23.25 39.13 -22.92
C ARG A 862 23.44 38.78 -21.44
N GLY A 863 22.60 39.31 -20.55
CA GLY A 863 22.67 39.01 -19.11
C GLY A 863 22.36 37.54 -18.79
N SER A 864 21.56 36.85 -19.61
CA SER A 864 21.32 35.42 -19.46
C SER A 864 22.52 34.58 -19.93
N ALA A 865 23.14 34.93 -21.05
CA ALA A 865 24.36 34.28 -21.53
C ALA A 865 25.52 34.39 -20.53
N GLU A 866 25.73 35.58 -19.95
CA GLU A 866 26.75 35.82 -18.93
C GLU A 866 26.53 34.96 -17.67
N ARG A 867 25.29 34.87 -17.17
CA ARG A 867 24.94 34.03 -16.01
C ARG A 867 25.17 32.54 -16.27
N CYS A 868 24.91 32.09 -17.50
CA CYS A 868 25.13 30.71 -17.90
C CYS A 868 26.63 30.37 -18.02
N GLN A 869 27.43 31.29 -18.57
CA GLN A 869 28.90 31.13 -18.67
C GLN A 869 29.58 31.15 -17.30
N GLN A 870 29.04 31.89 -16.33
CA GLN A 870 29.56 31.97 -14.96
C GLN A 870 29.23 30.74 -14.09
N GLY A 871 28.53 29.72 -14.61
CA GLY A 871 28.22 28.49 -13.88
C GLY A 871 27.27 28.66 -12.68
N LEU A 872 26.60 29.81 -12.59
CA LEU A 872 25.77 30.19 -11.45
C LEU A 872 24.49 29.36 -11.22
N PRO A 873 23.93 28.56 -12.16
CA PRO A 873 22.73 27.78 -11.88
C PRO A 873 23.02 26.27 -11.73
N ALA A 874 23.84 25.88 -10.74
CA ALA A 874 24.01 24.46 -10.42
C ALA A 874 22.73 23.80 -9.83
N ASN A 875 21.79 24.60 -9.28
CA ASN A 875 20.65 24.10 -8.51
C ASN A 875 19.26 24.49 -9.07
N ASN A 876 19.16 25.05 -10.30
CA ASN A 876 17.87 25.40 -10.90
C ASN A 876 17.70 24.72 -12.27
N PRO A 877 16.92 23.62 -12.36
CA PRO A 877 16.77 22.85 -13.60
C PRO A 877 16.10 23.65 -14.74
N LEU A 878 15.21 24.60 -14.44
CA LEU A 878 14.62 25.47 -15.45
C LEU A 878 15.66 26.46 -16.00
N MET A 879 16.53 26.99 -15.14
CA MET A 879 17.63 27.84 -15.57
C MET A 879 18.69 27.06 -16.36
N MET A 880 18.91 25.77 -16.02
CA MET A 880 19.80 24.88 -16.79
C MET A 880 19.29 24.65 -18.22
N ILE A 881 17.98 24.40 -18.39
CA ILE A 881 17.36 24.29 -19.72
C ILE A 881 17.47 25.61 -20.48
N ASN A 882 17.23 26.74 -19.81
CA ASN A 882 17.42 28.06 -20.42
C ASN A 882 18.88 28.28 -20.85
N CYS A 883 19.85 27.84 -20.05
CA CYS A 883 21.27 27.91 -20.39
C CYS A 883 21.66 27.00 -21.56
N ILE A 884 21.06 25.80 -21.69
CA ILE A 884 21.26 24.94 -22.86
C ILE A 884 20.76 25.68 -24.12
N ASN A 885 19.58 26.29 -24.06
CA ASN A 885 19.04 27.06 -25.19
C ASN A 885 19.92 28.27 -25.55
N VAL A 886 20.39 29.02 -24.55
CA VAL A 886 21.28 30.17 -24.77
C VAL A 886 22.65 29.73 -25.31
N MET A 887 23.19 28.58 -24.87
CA MET A 887 24.45 28.03 -25.40
C MET A 887 24.32 27.51 -26.83
N VAL A 888 23.17 26.94 -27.20
CA VAL A 888 22.90 26.45 -28.55
C VAL A 888 22.70 27.59 -29.55
N VAL A 889 22.07 28.70 -29.12
CA VAL A 889 21.75 29.84 -29.98
C VAL A 889 22.89 30.87 -30.04
N GLY A 890 23.77 30.91 -29.04
CA GLY A 890 24.86 31.88 -28.96
C GLY A 890 24.40 33.29 -28.55
N GLU A 891 25.27 34.30 -28.69
CA GLU A 891 24.91 35.69 -28.41
C GLU A 891 23.91 36.19 -29.47
N VAL A 892 22.69 36.48 -29.02
CA VAL A 892 21.59 36.97 -29.85
C VAL A 892 21.56 38.49 -29.81
N GLN A 893 21.66 39.11 -30.99
CA GLN A 893 21.40 40.53 -31.20
C GLN A 893 20.33 40.69 -32.28
N VAL A 894 19.37 41.57 -32.01
CA VAL A 894 18.26 41.91 -32.90
C VAL A 894 18.26 43.43 -33.14
N ARG A 895 18.05 43.86 -34.38
CA ARG A 895 17.95 45.29 -34.76
C ARG A 895 16.81 45.53 -35.74
N ILE A 896 16.34 46.78 -35.83
CA ILE A 896 15.46 47.23 -36.90
C ILE A 896 16.34 47.79 -38.03
N SER A 897 16.04 47.45 -39.29
CA SER A 897 16.74 48.01 -40.46
C SER A 897 15.88 48.91 -41.33
N ASP A 898 14.56 48.73 -41.31
CA ASP A 898 13.58 49.56 -42.01
C ASP A 898 12.36 49.75 -41.10
N PHE A 899 11.82 50.96 -41.06
CA PHE A 899 10.63 51.32 -40.29
C PHE A 899 9.74 52.25 -41.12
N VAL A 900 8.46 51.89 -41.23
CA VAL A 900 7.48 52.62 -42.01
C VAL A 900 6.23 52.86 -41.18
N LYS A 901 5.89 54.12 -40.93
CA LYS A 901 4.59 54.49 -40.35
C LYS A 901 3.51 54.42 -41.45
N LEU A 902 2.40 53.72 -41.18
CA LEU A 902 1.36 53.45 -42.16
C LEU A 902 0.07 54.24 -41.90
N ALA A 903 -0.38 54.31 -40.65
CA ALA A 903 -1.56 55.07 -40.24
C ALA A 903 -1.57 55.28 -38.73
N CYS A 904 -2.30 56.29 -38.24
CA CYS A 904 -2.61 56.42 -36.83
C CYS A 904 -4.04 56.92 -36.64
N VAL A 905 -4.68 56.47 -35.57
CA VAL A 905 -5.97 56.97 -35.11
C VAL A 905 -5.91 57.23 -33.61
N ARG A 906 -6.62 58.25 -33.13
CA ARG A 906 -6.70 58.50 -31.68
C ARG A 906 -7.37 57.31 -30.98
N ALA A 907 -6.79 56.82 -29.89
CA ALA A 907 -7.30 55.64 -29.19
C ALA A 907 -8.72 55.90 -28.62
N PRO A 908 -9.74 55.10 -28.97
CA PRO A 908 -11.09 55.31 -28.46
C PRO A 908 -11.17 54.95 -26.97
N GLY A 909 -11.53 55.93 -26.13
CA GLY A 909 -11.72 55.74 -24.69
C GLY A 909 -10.43 55.60 -23.86
N ALA A 910 -9.25 55.82 -24.45
CA ALA A 910 -7.96 55.77 -23.76
C ALA A 910 -7.03 56.90 -24.26
N PRO A 911 -6.06 57.37 -23.46
CA PRO A 911 -5.07 58.31 -23.94
C PRO A 911 -4.12 57.64 -24.96
N GLY A 912 -3.61 58.44 -25.90
CA GLY A 912 -2.67 58.02 -26.94
C GLY A 912 -3.27 57.79 -28.33
N TYR A 913 -2.46 57.22 -29.23
CA TYR A 913 -2.79 56.91 -30.62
C TYR A 913 -2.58 55.42 -30.87
N VAL A 914 -3.50 54.78 -31.59
CA VAL A 914 -3.31 53.44 -32.14
C VAL A 914 -2.77 53.61 -33.55
N CYS A 915 -1.55 53.14 -33.79
CA CYS A 915 -0.85 53.32 -35.04
C CYS A 915 -0.48 52.00 -35.69
N ASP A 916 -0.65 51.96 -37.01
CA ASP A 916 -0.17 50.90 -37.90
C ASP A 916 1.23 51.27 -38.42
N TYR A 917 2.16 50.32 -38.34
CA TYR A 917 3.54 50.49 -38.80
C TYR A 917 4.14 49.17 -39.30
N GLY A 918 5.02 49.26 -40.29
CA GLY A 918 5.87 48.16 -40.74
C GLY A 918 7.28 48.30 -40.17
N MET A 919 7.91 47.18 -39.86
CA MET A 919 9.35 47.16 -39.53
C MET A 919 10.01 45.90 -40.08
N VAL A 920 11.29 46.02 -40.43
CA VAL A 920 12.15 44.90 -40.81
C VAL A 920 13.14 44.67 -39.68
N ILE A 921 13.17 43.45 -39.16
CA ILE A 921 14.05 43.04 -38.07
C ILE A 921 15.14 42.12 -38.60
N ASP A 922 16.40 42.51 -38.36
CA ASP A 922 17.57 41.70 -38.64
C ASP A 922 18.13 41.11 -37.34
N SER A 923 18.68 39.89 -37.43
CA SER A 923 19.43 39.28 -36.33
C SER A 923 20.79 38.78 -36.81
N ASN A 924 21.78 38.83 -35.91
CA ASN A 924 23.10 38.23 -36.14
C ASN A 924 23.07 36.68 -36.08
N GLN A 925 21.97 36.07 -35.59
CA GLN A 925 21.78 34.62 -35.53
C GLN A 925 20.75 34.16 -36.57
N PRO A 926 21.12 33.29 -37.53
CA PRO A 926 20.20 32.82 -38.57
C PRO A 926 18.95 32.14 -38.00
N LEU A 927 19.09 31.41 -36.89
CA LEU A 927 17.98 30.71 -36.24
C LEU A 927 16.98 31.69 -35.61
N VAL A 928 17.47 32.76 -34.98
CA VAL A 928 16.61 33.82 -34.41
C VAL A 928 15.96 34.62 -35.53
N GLN A 929 16.65 34.85 -36.64
CA GLN A 929 16.07 35.50 -37.80
C GLN A 929 14.91 34.67 -38.39
N VAL A 930 15.06 33.34 -38.48
CA VAL A 930 13.97 32.43 -38.90
C VAL A 930 12.82 32.45 -37.89
N PHE A 931 13.11 32.34 -36.60
CA PHE A 931 12.09 32.37 -35.55
C PHE A 931 11.31 33.68 -35.53
N MET A 932 11.99 34.83 -35.59
CA MET A 932 11.36 36.15 -35.64
C MET A 932 10.54 36.34 -36.92
N ARG A 933 11.01 35.79 -38.04
CA ARG A 933 10.23 35.76 -39.30
C ARG A 933 8.98 34.89 -39.19
N ASP A 934 9.02 33.79 -38.45
CA ASP A 934 7.87 32.91 -38.26
C ASP A 934 6.87 33.49 -37.23
N LEU A 935 7.36 34.25 -36.25
CA LEU A 935 6.55 34.87 -35.18
C LEU A 935 5.92 36.20 -35.61
N LEU A 936 6.61 36.96 -36.46
CA LEU A 936 6.18 38.27 -36.97
C LEU A 936 5.72 38.22 -38.44
N GLY A 937 5.69 37.02 -39.04
CA GLY A 937 5.36 36.80 -40.44
C GLY A 937 6.49 37.21 -41.40
N SER A 938 6.48 36.61 -42.61
CA SER A 938 7.55 36.68 -43.62
C SER A 938 8.16 38.07 -43.84
N SER A 939 9.44 38.10 -44.27
CA SER A 939 10.39 39.20 -44.53
C SER A 939 9.97 40.43 -45.35
N ASN A 940 8.69 40.75 -45.45
CA ASN A 940 8.16 41.97 -46.05
C ASN A 940 7.54 42.83 -44.95
N LEU A 941 7.62 44.16 -45.06
CA LEU A 941 6.98 45.15 -44.18
C LEU A 941 5.52 44.75 -43.84
N GLN A 942 5.32 44.00 -42.76
CA GLN A 942 3.99 43.63 -42.28
C GLN A 942 3.46 44.75 -41.39
N ALA A 943 2.20 45.13 -41.59
CA ALA A 943 1.54 46.13 -40.77
C ALA A 943 1.29 45.56 -39.36
N ASN A 944 2.02 46.08 -38.39
CA ASN A 944 1.79 45.89 -36.96
C ASN A 944 0.94 47.05 -36.44
N THR A 945 -0.01 46.75 -35.55
CA THR A 945 -0.84 47.77 -34.90
C THR A 945 -0.52 47.82 -33.43
N SER A 946 -0.11 48.99 -32.92
CA SER A 946 0.18 49.18 -31.49
C SER A 946 -0.31 50.53 -30.98
N ARG A 947 -0.49 50.66 -29.66
CA ARG A 947 -0.86 51.93 -29.03
C ARG A 947 0.38 52.67 -28.54
N PHE A 948 0.46 53.96 -28.84
CA PHE A 948 1.54 54.87 -28.45
C PHE A 948 0.99 55.96 -27.53
N LEU A 949 1.68 56.19 -26.42
CA LEU A 949 1.32 57.18 -25.41
C LEU A 949 2.47 58.18 -25.22
N GLU A 950 2.18 59.47 -25.26
CA GLU A 950 3.14 60.51 -24.91
C GLU A 950 3.25 60.62 -23.38
N THR A 951 4.47 60.49 -22.85
CA THR A 951 4.81 60.63 -21.43
C THR A 951 5.82 61.77 -21.24
N GLU A 952 6.17 62.11 -20.00
CA GLU A 952 7.20 63.12 -19.71
C GLU A 952 8.59 62.72 -20.25
N ALA A 953 8.82 61.44 -20.52
CA ALA A 953 10.07 60.90 -21.06
C ALA A 953 10.07 60.73 -22.59
N GLY A 954 8.95 61.05 -23.28
CA GLY A 954 8.77 60.88 -24.71
C GLY A 954 7.64 59.90 -25.06
N TRP A 955 7.65 59.35 -26.27
CA TRP A 955 6.63 58.39 -26.71
C TRP A 955 6.94 56.98 -26.24
N GLU A 956 5.92 56.31 -25.69
CA GLU A 956 6.01 54.93 -25.19
C GLU A 956 5.05 53.98 -25.94
N LEU A 957 5.54 52.78 -26.22
CA LEU A 957 4.77 51.70 -26.84
C LEU A 957 4.02 50.90 -25.77
N ILE A 958 2.69 50.90 -25.83
CA ILE A 958 1.83 50.08 -24.97
C ILE A 958 1.31 48.87 -25.76
N ARG A 959 1.74 47.67 -25.36
CA ARG A 959 1.22 46.41 -25.94
C ARG A 959 -0.28 46.29 -25.68
N SER A 960 -1.08 46.19 -26.73
CA SER A 960 -2.47 45.73 -26.61
C SER A 960 -2.46 44.25 -26.23
N GLN A 961 -3.15 43.87 -25.15
CA GLN A 961 -3.39 42.46 -24.82
C GLN A 961 -4.28 41.79 -25.86
#